data_AF-A0A811KS63-F1
#
_entry.id   AF-A0A811KS63-F1
#
_cell.length_a   1.000
_cell.length_b   1.000
_cell.length_c   1.000
_cell.angle_alpha   90.00
_cell.angle_beta   90.00
_cell.angle_gamma   90.00
#
_symmetry.space_group_name_H-M   'P 1'
#
loop_
_entity.id
_entity.type
_entity.pdbx_description
1 polymer ?
#
loop_
_entity_poly.entity_id
_entity_poly.type
_entity_poly.pdbx_seq_one_letter_code
_entity_poly.pdbx_strand_id
1 'polypeptide(L)'
;MGTGKIKWWLVMLTVALMLMTKTVAFKQTDNTTEVYEIRVYENAPPGTKATLNEAFDRVLRDMKNCFAQLDSDTDWIEFDSSLLIFMTTKEVPSSTAQMQYGTLHLMCASNMMKSITFSLHVTRRNRHPPKFSADHYRFYAPVTLRPGLEVGRVVVSDNDPIIYNSQLQLSIVPSEADATLASYWQIHKNGSLNVRKSMKDGLKLYRPYELKVVAFDYGSPQLFSISKLTIVPVSVSAPRNVRVNIANAVYQIFEWDPPEFGIAESIRIEIHRGNDVLHTFEVDGEESVALSQASFQVGPEYRVIVSAVDSNGRTPGEAYKFNLLENELICRGRCADGGRPMCYYGREHKIVQFNDINGPHCMCYDGFSGNQCDIVEKCTSQRSIETFGSVDWPSTAVNQSAAILCPYNSDGTQLERQCTWDSGVARWENVSFNEVCKKQSSILVHLGVLANYVQRQDQTSAGFNAVQRFLDSILRFPAFQNNITTAHFDEKIAEHTIQVLDSMLGRNFGDISGNVTQSRTRLQNFLTSFGRRLPTPYSLESVQGGLQMRSQHWIAGADSFPTKMSDKCYVHLPKAVRSAVTLFVCMKNNTIYSIPEAATSANIPALLLESHDEQDPLIMPTDGKTLIALRPSFLSAYYPPLFNYTCAVYDKEQKGWSINGITVLSRNFEDGMILCETTKFGVFTLLPEHLFSSRTTFMANFINILPIVTCFIAVIVTMFLLLISICQKASDPALCVFLFMVLVVHSAHLFVLVAPHFFNIRHLDQPIYFALQFSMLSIGALIALINSSVYAKIVELENDFKEGAHTCVRIVLITLFAILMPGISCLLVWKYDSLIFTHVVTKQPILHPLSISFATSFLVPLILYMGIAMGYGAYAFYYGGKIVMATRFVERKENLLHDLSHAAGASVLVMLVFYGDAVLFFEKYGFMRNIIFSVLQLICTFLVFLFVGYIYRIETRFNRASSLFGQGSDDGHSAATASTGVGYRGSKENDLTKDRLLDNQTEKSLSSASSPGQNGYAKNMVTEYGPAGYRTSALLKQEQLKSRPAVSFEPTLQDSRENSFDDLSRRSSQPPPLVSIV
;
A
#
# COMPACT_ATOMS: atom_id res chain seq x y z
N MET A 1 3.36 51.91 -13.50
CA MET A 1 4.10 51.10 -14.50
C MET A 1 4.70 49.90 -13.78
N GLY A 2 4.73 48.68 -14.29
CA GLY A 2 4.17 48.13 -15.54
C GLY A 2 4.18 46.59 -15.49
N THR A 3 3.34 45.91 -16.26
CA THR A 3 3.16 44.45 -16.23
C THR A 3 4.38 43.69 -16.78
N GLY A 4 4.87 42.65 -16.08
CA GLY A 4 6.13 42.00 -16.49
C GLY A 4 6.46 40.58 -16.00
N LYS A 5 5.57 39.85 -15.29
CA LYS A 5 5.90 38.52 -14.70
C LYS A 5 5.01 37.34 -15.16
N ILE A 6 4.60 37.32 -16.44
CA ILE A 6 3.73 36.23 -16.99
C ILE A 6 4.38 35.47 -18.17
N LYS A 7 5.43 36.00 -18.82
CA LYS A 7 5.95 35.45 -20.09
C LYS A 7 6.99 34.31 -20.01
N TRP A 8 7.44 33.90 -18.82
CA TRP A 8 8.50 32.88 -18.67
C TRP A 8 8.01 31.45 -18.39
N TRP A 9 6.81 31.26 -17.81
CA TRP A 9 6.29 29.91 -17.51
C TRP A 9 5.67 29.22 -18.73
N LEU A 10 5.13 29.97 -19.69
CA LEU A 10 4.40 29.41 -20.83
C LEU A 10 5.31 28.76 -21.90
N VAL A 11 6.60 29.10 -21.92
CA VAL A 11 7.58 28.61 -22.92
C VAL A 11 8.17 27.25 -22.53
N MET A 12 8.33 26.99 -21.22
CA MET A 12 8.83 25.68 -20.75
C MET A 12 7.79 24.57 -20.91
N LEU A 13 6.49 24.91 -20.84
CA LEU A 13 5.39 23.95 -20.94
C LEU A 13 5.16 23.42 -22.36
N THR A 14 5.46 24.22 -23.39
CA THR A 14 5.26 23.84 -24.80
C THR A 14 6.37 22.96 -25.36
N VAL A 15 7.62 23.13 -24.90
CA VAL A 15 8.76 22.32 -25.34
C VAL A 15 8.68 20.88 -24.78
N ALA A 16 8.23 20.73 -23.52
CA ALA A 16 8.09 19.42 -22.89
C ALA A 16 7.01 18.53 -23.54
N LEU A 17 5.95 19.14 -24.11
CA LEU A 17 4.79 18.42 -24.63
C LEU A 17 4.97 17.87 -26.07
N MET A 18 6.02 18.27 -26.78
CA MET A 18 6.26 17.87 -28.19
C MET A 18 7.15 16.61 -28.35
N LEU A 19 7.73 16.07 -27.29
CA LEU A 19 8.77 15.02 -27.36
C LEU A 19 8.34 13.61 -26.91
N MET A 20 7.06 13.38 -26.59
CA MET A 20 6.59 12.14 -25.94
C MET A 20 5.42 11.41 -26.63
N THR A 21 5.24 11.58 -27.95
CA THR A 21 4.21 10.82 -28.71
C THR A 21 4.65 10.41 -30.12
N LYS A 22 5.36 9.27 -30.24
CA LYS A 22 5.30 8.35 -31.41
C LYS A 22 6.12 7.06 -31.19
N THR A 23 5.46 6.01 -30.73
CA THR A 23 5.94 4.62 -30.83
C THR A 23 4.98 3.82 -31.70
N VAL A 24 5.39 3.52 -32.93
CA VAL A 24 4.61 2.63 -33.82
C VAL A 24 5.00 1.19 -33.48
N ALA A 25 4.13 0.49 -32.74
CA ALA A 25 4.26 -0.94 -32.53
C ALA A 25 3.90 -1.68 -33.83
N PHE A 26 4.91 -1.97 -34.67
CA PHE A 26 4.69 -2.75 -35.87
C PHE A 26 4.49 -4.23 -35.50
N LYS A 27 3.46 -4.84 -36.08
CA LYS A 27 3.02 -6.20 -35.77
C LYS A 27 4.03 -7.20 -36.34
N GLN A 28 4.70 -7.97 -35.48
CA GLN A 28 5.61 -9.04 -35.90
C GLN A 28 4.80 -10.15 -36.59
N THR A 29 4.85 -10.18 -37.91
CA THR A 29 4.39 -11.31 -38.72
C THR A 29 5.48 -12.37 -38.72
N ASP A 30 5.17 -13.55 -38.20
CA ASP A 30 6.05 -14.71 -38.27
C ASP A 30 6.20 -15.16 -39.73
N ASN A 31 7.41 -15.01 -40.27
CA ASN A 31 7.79 -15.53 -41.58
C ASN A 31 9.33 -15.59 -41.60
N THR A 32 9.91 -16.78 -41.62
CA THR A 32 11.33 -17.01 -41.34
C THR A 32 12.26 -16.65 -42.50
N THR A 33 12.52 -15.36 -42.70
CA THR A 33 13.67 -14.90 -43.49
C THR A 33 14.96 -15.27 -42.75
N GLU A 34 15.74 -16.22 -43.29
CA GLU A 34 17.07 -16.52 -42.75
C GLU A 34 17.95 -15.26 -42.80
N VAL A 35 18.37 -14.78 -41.64
CA VAL A 35 19.23 -13.59 -41.52
C VAL A 35 20.68 -14.00 -41.75
N TYR A 36 21.27 -13.55 -42.85
CA TYR A 36 22.67 -13.78 -43.17
C TYR A 36 23.56 -12.70 -42.52
N GLU A 37 24.68 -13.13 -41.93
CA GLU A 37 25.49 -12.29 -41.03
C GLU A 37 26.98 -12.59 -41.19
N ILE A 38 27.78 -11.53 -41.17
CA ILE A 38 29.25 -11.54 -41.17
C ILE A 38 29.76 -10.78 -39.95
N ARG A 39 30.74 -11.37 -39.24
CA ARG A 39 31.39 -10.81 -38.06
C ARG A 39 32.90 -10.64 -38.27
N VAL A 40 33.39 -9.42 -38.08
CA VAL A 40 34.83 -9.10 -38.05
C VAL A 40 35.13 -8.31 -36.80
N TYR A 41 36.26 -8.57 -36.14
CA TYR A 41 36.60 -7.85 -34.91
C TYR A 41 37.16 -6.44 -35.16
N GLU A 42 36.91 -5.55 -34.21
CA GLU A 42 37.45 -4.18 -34.19
C GLU A 42 38.99 -4.14 -34.28
N ASN A 43 39.52 -3.28 -35.15
CA ASN A 43 40.95 -3.13 -35.43
C ASN A 43 41.61 -4.45 -35.93
N ALA A 44 40.84 -5.26 -36.66
CA ALA A 44 41.38 -6.38 -37.42
C ALA A 44 42.27 -5.85 -38.57
N PRO A 45 43.52 -6.33 -38.72
CA PRO A 45 44.41 -5.91 -39.81
C PRO A 45 43.94 -6.47 -41.16
N PRO A 46 44.44 -5.93 -42.29
CA PRO A 46 44.24 -6.51 -43.63
C PRO A 46 44.61 -8.01 -43.68
N GLY A 47 43.90 -8.79 -44.49
CA GLY A 47 44.04 -10.24 -44.60
C GLY A 47 43.34 -11.04 -43.49
N THR A 48 42.57 -10.39 -42.62
CA THR A 48 41.76 -11.10 -41.61
C THR A 48 40.54 -11.74 -42.27
N LYS A 49 40.41 -13.07 -42.16
CA LYS A 49 39.19 -13.79 -42.53
C LYS A 49 38.03 -13.43 -41.59
N ALA A 50 36.87 -13.11 -42.16
CA ALA A 50 35.63 -12.90 -41.41
C ALA A 50 34.97 -14.22 -40.98
N THR A 51 34.19 -14.16 -39.89
CA THR A 51 33.34 -15.29 -39.45
C THR A 51 31.93 -15.13 -39.99
N LEU A 52 31.37 -16.19 -40.55
CA LEU A 52 30.00 -16.25 -41.08
C LEU A 52 29.08 -16.94 -40.08
N ASN A 53 27.80 -16.57 -40.05
CA ASN A 53 26.82 -17.38 -39.34
C ASN A 53 26.47 -18.67 -40.12
N GLU A 54 25.96 -19.69 -39.41
CA GLU A 54 25.71 -21.03 -39.97
C GLU A 54 24.82 -21.02 -41.22
N ALA A 55 23.80 -20.16 -41.26
CA ALA A 55 22.89 -20.06 -42.39
C ALA A 55 23.62 -19.60 -43.65
N PHE A 56 24.43 -18.54 -43.55
CA PHE A 56 25.16 -18.01 -44.70
C PHE A 56 26.26 -18.98 -45.18
N ASP A 57 27.02 -19.52 -44.24
CA ASP A 57 28.11 -20.48 -44.48
C ASP A 57 27.60 -21.80 -45.11
N ARG A 58 26.35 -22.20 -44.82
CA ARG A 58 25.68 -23.30 -45.52
C ARG A 58 25.34 -22.93 -46.97
N VAL A 59 24.67 -21.80 -47.19
CA VAL A 59 24.23 -21.38 -48.53
C VAL A 59 25.40 -21.13 -49.47
N LEU A 60 26.54 -20.60 -48.99
CA LEU A 60 27.75 -20.45 -49.82
C LEU A 60 28.36 -21.80 -50.24
N ARG A 61 28.35 -22.80 -49.35
CA ARG A 61 28.85 -24.16 -49.69
C ARG A 61 27.97 -24.88 -50.71
N ASP A 62 26.65 -24.70 -50.65
CA ASP A 62 25.73 -25.25 -51.66
C ASP A 62 25.91 -24.55 -53.03
N MET A 63 26.27 -23.26 -53.01
CA MET A 63 26.45 -22.42 -54.21
C MET A 63 27.90 -22.34 -54.71
N LYS A 64 28.80 -23.21 -54.22
CA LYS A 64 30.26 -23.19 -54.48
C LYS A 64 30.72 -23.22 -55.95
N ASN A 65 29.82 -23.50 -56.89
CA ASN A 65 30.09 -23.55 -58.33
C ASN A 65 29.70 -22.25 -59.06
N CYS A 66 29.28 -21.21 -58.33
CA CYS A 66 28.86 -19.93 -58.87
C CYS A 66 29.95 -18.87 -58.68
N PHE A 67 30.14 -18.00 -59.68
CA PHE A 67 30.98 -16.80 -59.49
C PHE A 67 30.26 -15.83 -58.55
N ALA A 68 30.99 -15.00 -57.81
CA ALA A 68 30.43 -14.12 -56.79
C ALA A 68 31.01 -12.71 -56.90
N GLN A 69 30.13 -11.72 -56.95
CA GLN A 69 30.49 -10.31 -56.87
C GLN A 69 29.89 -9.70 -55.60
N LEU A 70 30.71 -8.99 -54.83
CA LEU A 70 30.28 -8.25 -53.65
C LEU A 70 29.92 -6.80 -54.01
N ASP A 71 28.79 -6.34 -53.50
CA ASP A 71 28.41 -4.92 -53.38
C ASP A 71 28.16 -4.62 -51.89
N SER A 72 28.77 -3.58 -51.32
CA SER A 72 28.72 -3.34 -49.87
C SER A 72 28.84 -1.87 -49.48
N ASP A 73 28.21 -1.50 -48.36
CA ASP A 73 28.28 -0.16 -47.74
C ASP A 73 29.69 0.22 -47.23
N THR A 74 30.69 -0.66 -47.41
CA THR A 74 32.02 -0.58 -46.82
C THR A 74 33.12 -0.90 -47.84
N ASP A 75 34.30 -0.31 -47.62
CA ASP A 75 35.48 -0.36 -48.49
C ASP A 75 36.67 -1.15 -47.88
N TRP A 76 36.44 -1.81 -46.73
CA TRP A 76 37.44 -2.52 -45.94
C TRP A 76 37.28 -4.05 -45.99
N ILE A 77 36.29 -4.58 -46.72
CA ILE A 77 36.02 -6.02 -46.86
C ILE A 77 35.88 -6.41 -48.34
N GLU A 78 36.33 -7.61 -48.70
CA GLU A 78 36.24 -8.20 -50.04
C GLU A 78 35.84 -9.68 -49.94
N PHE A 79 35.27 -10.25 -51.00
CA PHE A 79 34.92 -11.68 -51.06
C PHE A 79 35.82 -12.42 -52.05
N ASP A 80 36.63 -13.36 -51.55
CA ASP A 80 37.39 -14.29 -52.38
C ASP A 80 36.45 -15.39 -52.92
N SER A 81 36.08 -15.29 -54.19
CA SER A 81 35.22 -16.26 -54.85
C SER A 81 35.85 -17.64 -55.07
N SER A 82 37.19 -17.76 -54.95
CA SER A 82 37.92 -19.02 -55.09
C SER A 82 38.02 -19.80 -53.78
N LEU A 83 38.12 -19.09 -52.65
CA LEU A 83 38.17 -19.66 -51.30
C LEU A 83 36.80 -19.62 -50.58
N LEU A 84 35.81 -18.92 -51.14
CA LEU A 84 34.46 -18.71 -50.61
C LEU A 84 34.43 -18.05 -49.22
N ILE A 85 35.32 -17.08 -49.00
CA ILE A 85 35.50 -16.40 -47.72
C ILE A 85 35.60 -14.88 -47.91
N PHE A 86 35.13 -14.15 -46.92
CA PHE A 86 35.34 -12.71 -46.83
C PHE A 86 36.65 -12.42 -46.12
N MET A 87 37.44 -11.50 -46.65
CA MET A 87 38.70 -11.02 -46.07
C MET A 87 38.66 -9.49 -45.90
N THR A 88 39.40 -8.98 -44.93
CA THR A 88 39.61 -7.54 -44.79
C THR A 88 40.67 -7.04 -45.78
N THR A 89 40.38 -5.96 -46.49
CA THR A 89 41.34 -5.26 -47.38
C THR A 89 42.04 -4.11 -46.68
N LYS A 90 41.46 -3.60 -45.59
CA LYS A 90 41.95 -2.48 -44.76
C LYS A 90 41.85 -2.84 -43.28
N GLU A 91 42.39 -1.98 -42.42
CA GLU A 91 42.17 -2.11 -40.97
C GLU A 91 40.71 -1.77 -40.62
N VAL A 92 40.05 -2.63 -39.84
CA VAL A 92 38.62 -2.52 -39.54
C VAL A 92 38.37 -1.45 -38.47
N PRO A 93 37.50 -0.45 -38.72
CA PRO A 93 37.26 0.63 -37.77
C PRO A 93 36.69 0.13 -36.43
N SER A 94 37.06 0.77 -35.33
CA SER A 94 36.44 0.51 -34.02
C SER A 94 34.94 0.85 -34.02
N SER A 95 34.15 0.02 -33.32
CA SER A 95 32.69 -0.11 -33.40
C SER A 95 31.88 1.16 -33.77
N THR A 96 31.29 1.16 -34.96
CA THR A 96 30.28 2.16 -35.38
C THR A 96 28.89 1.79 -34.86
N ALA A 97 28.17 2.77 -34.29
CA ALA A 97 26.80 2.59 -33.78
C ALA A 97 25.71 2.37 -34.85
N GLN A 98 26.10 2.18 -36.11
CA GLN A 98 25.22 1.97 -37.26
C GLN A 98 25.54 0.60 -37.89
N MET A 99 24.51 -0.23 -38.03
CA MET A 99 24.59 -1.55 -38.66
C MET A 99 24.77 -1.40 -40.18
N GLN A 100 25.75 -2.12 -40.73
CA GLN A 100 26.16 -2.05 -42.14
C GLN A 100 25.62 -3.26 -42.91
N TYR A 101 25.44 -3.13 -44.23
CA TYR A 101 24.90 -4.19 -45.06
C TYR A 101 25.74 -4.42 -46.33
N GLY A 102 25.49 -5.56 -46.97
CA GLY A 102 26.07 -5.91 -48.26
C GLY A 102 25.20 -6.90 -49.00
N THR A 103 25.39 -6.96 -50.31
CA THR A 103 24.73 -7.90 -51.22
C THR A 103 25.78 -8.70 -51.97
N LEU A 104 25.75 -10.03 -51.82
CA LEU A 104 26.56 -10.93 -52.62
C LEU A 104 25.75 -11.41 -53.84
N HIS A 105 26.16 -10.98 -55.03
CA HIS A 105 25.56 -11.40 -56.29
C HIS A 105 26.22 -12.69 -56.78
N LEU A 106 25.56 -13.82 -56.55
CA LEU A 106 26.00 -15.12 -57.05
C LEU A 106 25.52 -15.31 -58.50
N MET A 107 26.45 -15.54 -59.42
CA MET A 107 26.23 -15.78 -60.84
C MET A 107 26.52 -17.25 -61.14
N CYS A 108 25.46 -18.05 -61.27
CA CYS A 108 25.55 -19.49 -61.48
C CYS A 108 25.40 -19.87 -62.96
N ALA A 109 25.72 -21.12 -63.29
CA ALA A 109 25.41 -21.71 -64.59
C ALA A 109 23.92 -21.55 -64.95
N SER A 110 23.62 -21.54 -66.25
CA SER A 110 22.27 -21.33 -66.81
C SER A 110 21.65 -19.94 -66.54
N ASN A 111 22.47 -18.89 -66.50
CA ASN A 111 22.07 -17.49 -66.26
C ASN A 111 21.29 -17.24 -64.95
N MET A 112 21.41 -18.13 -63.96
CA MET A 112 20.77 -17.93 -62.66
C MET A 112 21.60 -16.99 -61.79
N MET A 113 21.16 -15.74 -61.67
CA MET A 113 21.69 -14.79 -60.69
C MET A 113 20.88 -14.87 -59.39
N LYS A 114 21.55 -15.06 -58.24
CA LYS A 114 20.95 -15.00 -56.90
C LYS A 114 21.68 -13.96 -56.06
N SER A 115 21.01 -12.85 -55.78
CA SER A 115 21.47 -11.85 -54.82
C SER A 115 21.19 -12.30 -53.39
N ILE A 116 22.19 -12.24 -52.51
CA ILE A 116 22.08 -12.56 -51.08
C ILE A 116 22.45 -11.31 -50.28
N THR A 117 21.46 -10.67 -49.67
CA THR A 117 21.66 -9.57 -48.72
C THR A 117 22.08 -10.11 -47.35
N PHE A 118 23.10 -9.52 -46.74
CA PHE A 118 23.61 -9.88 -45.41
C PHE A 118 23.93 -8.63 -44.59
N SER A 119 24.14 -8.82 -43.28
CA SER A 119 24.56 -7.76 -42.35
C SER A 119 26.01 -7.91 -41.91
N LEU A 120 26.69 -6.77 -41.75
CA LEU A 120 28.09 -6.64 -41.33
C LEU A 120 28.15 -6.13 -39.89
N HIS A 121 28.79 -6.89 -39.02
CA HIS A 121 28.95 -6.57 -37.60
C HIS A 121 30.43 -6.45 -37.23
N VAL A 122 30.82 -5.27 -36.77
CA VAL A 122 32.12 -5.08 -36.09
C VAL A 122 31.96 -5.56 -34.64
N THR A 123 32.51 -6.73 -34.33
CA THR A 123 32.44 -7.34 -33.00
C THR A 123 33.66 -7.00 -32.15
N ARG A 124 33.63 -7.37 -30.86
CA ARG A 124 34.86 -7.50 -30.09
C ARG A 124 35.66 -8.72 -30.57
N ARG A 125 36.98 -8.68 -30.38
CA ARG A 125 37.87 -9.80 -30.69
C ARG A 125 37.65 -10.96 -29.71
N ASN A 126 37.24 -12.11 -30.25
CA ASN A 126 37.11 -13.40 -29.56
C ASN A 126 38.45 -13.83 -28.92
N ARG A 127 38.38 -14.52 -27.78
CA ARG A 127 39.54 -14.94 -26.97
C ARG A 127 39.41 -16.31 -26.32
N HIS A 128 38.20 -16.89 -26.23
CA HIS A 128 37.99 -18.17 -25.58
C HIS A 128 37.70 -19.21 -26.67
N PRO A 129 38.51 -20.28 -26.79
CA PRO A 129 38.19 -21.37 -27.69
C PRO A 129 37.21 -22.36 -27.02
N PRO A 130 36.42 -23.10 -27.82
CA PRO A 130 35.66 -24.25 -27.36
C PRO A 130 36.53 -25.24 -26.58
N LYS A 131 36.03 -25.82 -25.49
CA LYS A 131 36.80 -26.78 -24.68
C LYS A 131 36.05 -28.11 -24.53
N PHE A 132 36.70 -29.21 -24.95
CA PHE A 132 36.27 -30.56 -24.63
C PHE A 132 36.46 -30.88 -23.13
N SER A 133 35.57 -31.71 -22.57
CA SER A 133 35.72 -32.21 -21.20
C SER A 133 36.87 -33.20 -21.02
N ALA A 134 37.34 -33.82 -22.11
CA ALA A 134 38.47 -34.74 -22.12
C ALA A 134 39.30 -34.61 -23.42
N ASP A 135 40.62 -34.71 -23.28
CA ASP A 135 41.55 -34.72 -24.43
C ASP A 135 41.46 -36.02 -25.25
N HIS A 136 40.86 -37.07 -24.65
CA HIS A 136 40.60 -38.34 -25.29
C HIS A 136 39.25 -38.94 -24.87
N TYR A 137 38.36 -39.17 -25.85
CA TYR A 137 37.14 -39.97 -25.70
C TYR A 137 37.34 -41.38 -26.26
N ARG A 138 36.78 -42.37 -25.57
CA ARG A 138 36.77 -43.78 -26.00
C ARG A 138 35.38 -44.36 -25.85
N PHE A 139 34.80 -44.86 -26.95
CA PHE A 139 33.48 -45.50 -26.96
C PHE A 139 33.56 -46.95 -27.44
N TYR A 140 32.77 -47.82 -26.83
CA TYR A 140 32.55 -49.19 -27.26
C TYR A 140 31.21 -49.25 -28.01
N ALA A 141 31.22 -49.61 -29.29
CA ALA A 141 30.10 -49.48 -30.21
C ALA A 141 29.59 -50.87 -30.63
N PRO A 142 28.45 -51.34 -30.10
CA PRO A 142 27.89 -52.64 -30.51
C PRO A 142 27.61 -52.68 -32.01
N VAL A 143 28.17 -53.67 -32.72
CA VAL A 143 27.99 -53.81 -34.19
C VAL A 143 26.55 -54.12 -34.61
N THR A 144 25.69 -54.40 -33.63
CA THR A 144 24.23 -54.56 -33.76
C THR A 144 23.47 -53.22 -33.81
N LEU A 145 24.10 -52.09 -33.45
CA LEU A 145 23.48 -50.77 -33.54
C LEU A 145 23.09 -50.42 -34.99
N ARG A 146 21.85 -49.97 -35.15
CA ARG A 146 21.30 -49.50 -36.44
C ARG A 146 21.77 -48.07 -36.74
N PRO A 147 21.94 -47.69 -38.02
CA PRO A 147 22.13 -46.29 -38.40
C PRO A 147 21.05 -45.39 -37.80
N GLY A 148 21.46 -44.20 -37.33
CA GLY A 148 20.65 -43.24 -36.59
C GLY A 148 20.81 -43.29 -35.07
N LEU A 149 21.23 -44.42 -34.49
CA LEU A 149 21.36 -44.56 -33.02
C LEU A 149 22.64 -43.91 -32.46
N GLU A 150 22.55 -43.34 -31.26
CA GLU A 150 23.69 -42.77 -30.51
C GLU A 150 24.59 -43.88 -29.94
N VAL A 151 25.90 -43.70 -30.05
CA VAL A 151 26.98 -44.59 -29.55
C VAL A 151 27.55 -44.06 -28.23
N GLY A 152 27.49 -42.75 -28.03
CA GLY A 152 28.08 -42.02 -26.93
C GLY A 152 28.07 -40.52 -27.22
N ARG A 153 28.54 -39.72 -26.27
CA ARG A 153 28.47 -38.25 -26.34
C ARG A 153 29.80 -37.62 -25.98
N VAL A 154 30.32 -36.73 -26.83
CA VAL A 154 31.42 -35.83 -26.44
C VAL A 154 30.81 -34.60 -25.77
N VAL A 155 31.46 -34.10 -24.72
CA VAL A 155 30.98 -32.90 -23.99
C VAL A 155 31.91 -31.75 -24.29
N VAL A 156 31.37 -30.68 -24.86
CA VAL A 156 32.09 -29.46 -25.20
C VAL A 156 31.38 -28.28 -24.55
N SER A 157 32.13 -27.43 -23.86
CA SER A 157 31.65 -26.16 -23.33
C SER A 157 32.48 -25.03 -23.91
N ASP A 158 31.80 -23.96 -24.31
CA ASP A 158 32.43 -22.66 -24.48
C ASP A 158 31.92 -21.73 -23.37
N ASN A 159 32.83 -20.95 -22.80
CA ASN A 159 32.56 -20.07 -21.67
C ASN A 159 32.64 -18.58 -22.08
N ASP A 160 32.69 -18.26 -23.38
CA ASP A 160 32.69 -16.88 -23.84
C ASP A 160 31.38 -16.16 -23.43
N PRO A 161 31.44 -15.02 -22.72
CA PRO A 161 30.28 -14.33 -22.16
C PRO A 161 29.37 -13.69 -23.23
N ILE A 162 29.77 -13.74 -24.50
CA ILE A 162 29.00 -13.25 -25.63
C ILE A 162 28.38 -14.46 -26.35
N ILE A 163 27.04 -14.55 -26.33
CA ILE A 163 26.28 -15.73 -26.79
C ILE A 163 26.64 -16.16 -28.22
N TYR A 164 26.98 -15.21 -29.11
CA TYR A 164 27.36 -15.55 -30.49
C TYR A 164 28.80 -16.06 -30.64
N ASN A 165 29.69 -15.79 -29.68
CA ASN A 165 31.00 -16.42 -29.59
C ASN A 165 30.84 -17.85 -29.05
N SER A 166 30.00 -18.07 -28.02
CA SER A 166 29.81 -19.40 -27.42
C SER A 166 28.86 -20.35 -28.19
N GLN A 167 28.49 -20.02 -29.43
CA GLN A 167 27.81 -20.95 -30.35
C GLN A 167 28.80 -21.97 -30.92
N LEU A 168 28.44 -23.26 -30.90
CA LEU A 168 29.34 -24.36 -31.27
C LEU A 168 28.94 -25.09 -32.56
N GLN A 169 29.95 -25.43 -33.36
CA GLN A 169 29.86 -26.42 -34.43
C GLN A 169 30.83 -27.59 -34.17
N LEU A 170 30.33 -28.82 -34.30
CA LEU A 170 31.11 -30.05 -34.12
C LEU A 170 31.30 -30.76 -35.46
N SER A 171 32.48 -31.33 -35.66
CA SER A 171 32.83 -32.10 -36.87
C SER A 171 33.78 -33.27 -36.54
N ILE A 172 33.74 -34.31 -37.37
CA ILE A 172 34.68 -35.44 -37.31
C ILE A 172 35.67 -35.25 -38.47
N VAL A 173 36.95 -35.12 -38.15
CA VAL A 173 38.03 -35.07 -39.13
C VAL A 173 38.42 -36.51 -39.51
N PRO A 174 38.52 -36.83 -40.82
CA PRO A 174 38.95 -38.15 -41.28
C PRO A 174 40.33 -38.55 -40.72
N SER A 175 40.51 -39.85 -40.48
CA SER A 175 41.82 -40.37 -40.05
C SER A 175 42.79 -40.39 -41.23
N GLU A 176 44.01 -39.89 -41.04
CA GLU A 176 45.06 -39.87 -42.08
C GLU A 176 45.41 -41.29 -42.58
N ALA A 177 45.19 -42.31 -41.75
CA ALA A 177 45.42 -43.72 -42.09
C ALA A 177 44.24 -44.39 -42.85
N ASP A 178 43.01 -43.88 -42.71
CA ASP A 178 41.81 -44.38 -43.40
C ASP A 178 40.70 -43.32 -43.36
N ALA A 179 40.51 -42.64 -44.50
CA ALA A 179 39.49 -41.62 -44.66
C ALA A 179 38.05 -42.18 -44.64
N THR A 180 37.87 -43.49 -44.87
CA THR A 180 36.53 -44.11 -44.90
C THR A 180 35.93 -44.23 -43.51
N LEU A 181 36.74 -44.25 -42.45
CA LEU A 181 36.28 -44.38 -41.06
C LEU A 181 35.30 -43.28 -40.65
N ALA A 182 35.51 -42.04 -41.10
CA ALA A 182 34.59 -40.93 -40.81
C ALA A 182 33.21 -41.11 -41.45
N SER A 183 33.05 -41.95 -42.49
CA SER A 183 31.76 -42.22 -43.11
C SER A 183 30.81 -43.10 -42.27
N TYR A 184 31.34 -43.79 -41.26
CA TYR A 184 30.55 -44.64 -40.36
C TYR A 184 29.82 -43.86 -39.27
N TRP A 185 30.14 -42.57 -39.09
CA TRP A 185 29.70 -41.78 -37.94
C TRP A 185 29.08 -40.45 -38.37
N GLN A 186 28.26 -39.90 -37.49
CA GLN A 186 27.69 -38.56 -37.60
C GLN A 186 27.73 -37.91 -36.21
N ILE A 187 28.28 -36.71 -36.11
CA ILE A 187 28.23 -35.92 -34.86
C ILE A 187 27.16 -34.84 -34.97
N HIS A 188 26.41 -34.66 -33.88
CA HIS A 188 25.36 -33.65 -33.75
C HIS A 188 25.81 -32.51 -32.81
N LYS A 189 25.16 -31.33 -32.88
CA LYS A 189 25.57 -30.12 -32.12
C LYS A 189 25.53 -30.29 -30.59
N ASN A 190 24.69 -31.21 -30.09
CA ASN A 190 24.60 -31.62 -28.68
C ASN A 190 25.75 -32.57 -28.25
N GLY A 191 26.70 -32.86 -29.14
CA GLY A 191 27.79 -33.80 -28.91
C GLY A 191 27.47 -35.27 -29.15
N SER A 192 26.24 -35.64 -29.54
CA SER A 192 25.90 -37.05 -29.76
C SER A 192 26.62 -37.59 -31.00
N LEU A 193 27.23 -38.76 -30.83
CA LEU A 193 27.94 -39.50 -31.87
C LEU A 193 27.04 -40.65 -32.34
N ASN A 194 26.43 -40.52 -33.50
CA ASN A 194 25.46 -41.46 -34.02
C ASN A 194 26.06 -42.34 -35.14
N VAL A 195 25.59 -43.58 -35.24
CA VAL A 195 25.96 -44.51 -36.33
C VAL A 195 25.38 -44.00 -37.65
N ARG A 196 26.21 -43.84 -38.68
CA ARG A 196 25.78 -43.41 -40.03
C ARG A 196 25.72 -44.56 -41.05
N LYS A 197 26.49 -45.62 -40.84
CA LYS A 197 26.60 -46.79 -41.73
C LYS A 197 26.71 -48.08 -40.91
N SER A 198 26.16 -49.19 -41.42
CA SER A 198 26.30 -50.53 -40.80
C SER A 198 27.77 -50.85 -40.52
N MET A 199 28.09 -51.27 -39.30
CA MET A 199 29.45 -51.61 -38.88
C MET A 199 29.85 -53.05 -39.22
N LYS A 200 28.88 -53.98 -39.25
CA LYS A 200 29.08 -55.44 -39.26
C LYS A 200 30.08 -55.91 -40.33
N ASP A 201 29.93 -55.39 -41.54
CA ASP A 201 30.64 -55.85 -42.73
C ASP A 201 31.91 -55.03 -43.02
N GLY A 202 32.18 -54.00 -42.21
CA GLY A 202 33.21 -52.98 -42.47
C GLY A 202 34.25 -52.78 -41.36
N LEU A 203 33.89 -53.02 -40.10
CA LEU A 203 34.78 -52.78 -38.95
C LEU A 203 35.02 -54.08 -38.15
N LYS A 204 36.28 -54.48 -38.02
CA LYS A 204 36.66 -55.64 -37.20
C LYS A 204 36.33 -55.43 -35.71
N LEU A 205 35.73 -56.43 -35.08
CA LEU A 205 35.44 -56.49 -33.65
C LEU A 205 36.69 -56.29 -32.78
N TYR A 206 36.50 -55.67 -31.63
CA TYR A 206 37.44 -55.31 -30.56
C TYR A 206 38.72 -54.54 -31.00
N ARG A 207 38.83 -54.17 -32.27
CA ARG A 207 39.90 -53.33 -32.79
C ARG A 207 39.58 -51.84 -32.55
N PRO A 208 40.47 -51.05 -31.92
CA PRO A 208 40.29 -49.60 -31.83
C PRO A 208 40.53 -48.93 -33.20
N TYR A 209 39.66 -47.98 -33.54
CA TYR A 209 39.80 -47.07 -34.68
C TYR A 209 39.90 -45.63 -34.18
N GLU A 210 40.90 -44.88 -34.63
CA GLU A 210 41.20 -43.55 -34.12
C GLU A 210 40.79 -42.45 -35.11
N LEU A 211 40.08 -41.46 -34.59
CA LEU A 211 39.52 -40.29 -35.26
C LEU A 211 39.90 -39.02 -34.46
N LYS A 212 39.72 -37.86 -35.09
CA LYS A 212 39.84 -36.55 -34.43
C LYS A 212 38.46 -35.88 -34.47
N VAL A 213 37.97 -35.43 -33.32
CA VAL A 213 36.76 -34.60 -33.24
C VAL A 213 37.18 -33.14 -33.02
N VAL A 214 36.56 -32.22 -33.75
CA VAL A 214 36.92 -30.78 -33.72
C VAL A 214 35.69 -29.95 -33.42
N ALA A 215 35.85 -29.05 -32.46
CA ALA A 215 34.85 -28.04 -32.08
C ALA A 215 35.32 -26.67 -32.56
N PHE A 216 34.45 -25.96 -33.26
CA PHE A 216 34.65 -24.58 -33.72
C PHE A 216 33.59 -23.67 -33.09
N ASP A 217 33.97 -22.42 -32.82
CA ASP A 217 33.03 -21.37 -32.42
C ASP A 217 32.47 -20.59 -33.62
N TYR A 218 31.60 -19.59 -33.35
CA TYR A 218 31.15 -18.58 -34.33
C TYR A 218 31.54 -17.14 -33.93
N GLY A 219 32.62 -17.00 -33.14
CA GLY A 219 33.23 -15.72 -32.78
C GLY A 219 34.18 -15.19 -33.86
N SER A 220 34.68 -13.97 -33.69
CA SER A 220 35.65 -13.36 -34.63
C SER A 220 36.93 -12.92 -33.89
N PRO A 221 38.12 -13.50 -34.19
CA PRO A 221 38.34 -14.61 -35.11
C PRO A 221 37.67 -15.91 -34.61
N GLN A 222 37.38 -16.81 -35.53
CA GLN A 222 36.91 -18.16 -35.20
C GLN A 222 38.04 -18.96 -34.54
N LEU A 223 37.81 -19.51 -33.35
CA LEU A 223 38.73 -20.40 -32.66
C LEU A 223 38.20 -21.84 -32.65
N PHE A 224 39.07 -22.78 -32.28
CA PHE A 224 38.75 -24.21 -32.28
C PHE A 224 39.56 -25.00 -31.25
N SER A 225 39.10 -26.21 -30.94
CA SER A 225 39.87 -27.23 -30.25
C SER A 225 39.65 -28.62 -30.85
N ILE A 226 40.55 -29.55 -30.53
CA ILE A 226 40.56 -30.92 -31.05
C ILE A 226 40.64 -31.89 -29.87
N SER A 227 39.86 -32.97 -29.91
CA SER A 227 40.00 -34.11 -28.99
C SER A 227 40.16 -35.42 -29.77
N LYS A 228 40.87 -36.40 -29.19
CA LYS A 228 41.10 -37.70 -29.81
C LYS A 228 39.89 -38.61 -29.54
N LEU A 229 39.31 -39.17 -30.59
CA LEU A 229 38.14 -40.06 -30.52
C LEU A 229 38.53 -41.48 -30.94
N THR A 230 38.55 -42.44 -30.01
CA THR A 230 38.73 -43.86 -30.34
C THR A 230 37.41 -44.61 -30.22
N ILE A 231 37.05 -45.37 -31.25
CA ILE A 231 35.85 -46.20 -31.26
C ILE A 231 36.26 -47.66 -31.41
N VAL A 232 35.71 -48.53 -30.56
CA VAL A 232 35.96 -49.97 -30.54
C VAL A 232 34.65 -50.68 -30.89
N PRO A 233 34.52 -51.33 -32.06
CA PRO A 233 33.33 -52.10 -32.39
C PRO A 233 33.28 -53.36 -31.51
N VAL A 234 32.13 -53.68 -30.91
CA VAL A 234 31.98 -54.83 -30.00
C VAL A 234 30.78 -55.69 -30.36
N SER A 235 30.81 -56.98 -30.00
CA SER A 235 29.68 -57.90 -30.09
C SER A 235 28.73 -57.74 -28.91
N VAL A 236 29.30 -57.46 -27.74
CA VAL A 236 28.63 -57.29 -26.44
C VAL A 236 28.89 -55.89 -25.88
N SER A 237 27.85 -55.21 -25.40
CA SER A 237 27.99 -53.93 -24.69
C SER A 237 28.49 -54.13 -23.25
N ALA A 238 28.96 -53.06 -22.61
CA ALA A 238 29.20 -53.10 -21.17
C ALA A 238 27.89 -53.38 -20.39
N PRO A 239 27.97 -53.97 -19.18
CA PRO A 239 26.89 -53.94 -18.21
C PRO A 239 26.58 -52.49 -17.79
N ARG A 240 25.34 -52.23 -17.40
CA ARG A 240 24.83 -50.88 -17.11
C ARG A 240 24.55 -50.72 -15.61
N ASN A 241 24.41 -49.47 -15.15
CA ASN A 241 23.87 -49.16 -13.82
C ASN A 241 24.60 -49.91 -12.67
N VAL A 242 25.93 -49.99 -12.77
CA VAL A 242 26.79 -50.62 -11.76
C VAL A 242 26.60 -49.91 -10.42
N ARG A 243 26.28 -50.68 -9.38
CA ARG A 243 25.97 -50.20 -8.04
C ARG A 243 26.64 -51.08 -6.97
N VAL A 244 26.91 -50.48 -5.82
CA VAL A 244 27.57 -51.12 -4.68
C VAL A 244 26.58 -51.17 -3.53
N ASN A 245 26.02 -52.34 -3.25
CA ASN A 245 24.97 -52.51 -2.24
C ASN A 245 25.54 -52.54 -0.82
N ILE A 246 26.69 -53.20 -0.64
CA ILE A 246 27.46 -53.25 0.61
C ILE A 246 28.93 -53.22 0.22
N ALA A 247 29.75 -52.45 0.91
CA ALA A 247 31.20 -52.54 0.83
C ALA A 247 31.82 -52.24 2.20
N ASN A 248 32.26 -53.28 2.90
CA ASN A 248 33.04 -53.19 4.12
C ASN A 248 34.41 -53.85 3.92
N ALA A 249 35.24 -53.89 4.98
CA ALA A 249 36.61 -54.41 4.93
C ALA A 249 36.75 -55.90 4.56
N VAL A 250 35.66 -56.68 4.48
CA VAL A 250 35.68 -58.15 4.23
C VAL A 250 34.74 -58.58 3.10
N TYR A 251 33.60 -57.90 2.94
CA TYR A 251 32.55 -58.25 1.99
C TYR A 251 32.18 -57.04 1.12
N GLN A 252 32.12 -57.25 -0.20
CA GLN A 252 31.68 -56.24 -1.17
C GLN A 252 30.68 -56.85 -2.16
N ILE A 253 29.45 -56.34 -2.17
CA ILE A 253 28.37 -56.78 -3.08
C ILE A 253 28.21 -55.77 -4.20
N PHE A 254 28.53 -56.21 -5.42
CA PHE A 254 28.37 -55.46 -6.65
C PHE A 254 27.13 -55.97 -7.40
N GLU A 255 26.38 -55.06 -8.00
CA GLU A 255 25.20 -55.38 -8.79
C GLU A 255 25.20 -54.51 -10.06
N TRP A 256 24.61 -55.01 -11.14
CA TRP A 256 24.56 -54.34 -12.43
C TRP A 256 23.33 -54.79 -13.22
N ASP A 257 22.88 -53.94 -14.13
CA ASP A 257 21.90 -54.31 -15.12
C ASP A 257 22.63 -54.97 -16.32
N PRO A 258 22.06 -56.01 -16.95
CA PRO A 258 22.76 -56.76 -18.01
C PRO A 258 23.10 -55.88 -19.24
N PRO A 259 24.05 -56.32 -20.08
CA PRO A 259 24.33 -55.72 -21.39
C PRO A 259 23.06 -55.47 -22.20
N GLU A 260 22.94 -54.27 -22.77
CA GLU A 260 21.82 -53.89 -23.65
C GLU A 260 21.92 -54.52 -25.04
N PHE A 261 23.14 -54.85 -25.47
CA PHE A 261 23.42 -55.45 -26.77
C PHE A 261 24.34 -56.66 -26.63
N GLY A 262 23.97 -57.78 -27.25
CA GLY A 262 24.69 -59.05 -27.15
C GLY A 262 24.32 -59.84 -25.90
N ILE A 263 24.95 -61.01 -25.73
CA ILE A 263 24.83 -61.87 -24.55
C ILE A 263 26.25 -62.15 -24.08
N ALA A 264 26.53 -61.90 -22.79
CA ALA A 264 27.83 -62.19 -22.20
C ALA A 264 28.00 -63.69 -21.94
N GLU A 265 29.24 -64.16 -22.01
CA GLU A 265 29.66 -65.52 -21.64
C GLU A 265 30.17 -65.54 -20.18
N SER A 266 30.84 -64.46 -19.75
CA SER A 266 31.09 -64.17 -18.33
C SER A 266 31.02 -62.66 -18.05
N ILE A 267 30.78 -62.31 -16.79
CA ILE A 267 30.97 -60.95 -16.28
C ILE A 267 32.24 -60.93 -15.43
N ARG A 268 33.22 -60.13 -15.81
CA ARG A 268 34.46 -59.90 -15.05
C ARG A 268 34.36 -58.64 -14.20
N ILE A 269 34.67 -58.76 -12.91
CA ILE A 269 34.70 -57.66 -11.96
C ILE A 269 36.16 -57.40 -11.56
N GLU A 270 36.69 -56.21 -11.87
CA GLU A 270 38.04 -55.76 -11.52
C GLU A 270 37.95 -54.66 -10.45
N ILE A 271 38.47 -54.90 -9.24
CA ILE A 271 38.50 -53.93 -8.13
C ILE A 271 39.88 -53.28 -8.08
N HIS A 272 39.93 -51.95 -8.13
CA HIS A 272 41.15 -51.15 -8.12
C HIS A 272 41.21 -50.19 -6.93
N ARG A 273 42.43 -49.79 -6.56
CA ARG A 273 42.72 -48.63 -5.69
C ARG A 273 43.83 -47.82 -6.35
N GLY A 274 43.58 -46.53 -6.62
CA GLY A 274 44.44 -45.76 -7.52
C GLY A 274 44.54 -46.42 -8.90
N ASN A 275 45.76 -46.76 -9.35
CA ASN A 275 46.00 -47.46 -10.61
C ASN A 275 46.02 -48.99 -10.47
N ASP A 276 46.30 -49.53 -9.28
CA ASP A 276 46.56 -50.95 -9.07
C ASP A 276 45.27 -51.78 -9.07
N VAL A 277 45.32 -52.98 -9.64
CA VAL A 277 44.26 -54.00 -9.51
C VAL A 277 44.50 -54.75 -8.20
N LEU A 278 43.56 -54.66 -7.26
CA LEU A 278 43.64 -55.36 -5.97
C LEU A 278 43.01 -56.74 -6.00
N HIS A 279 41.93 -56.91 -6.77
CA HIS A 279 41.20 -58.17 -6.85
C HIS A 279 40.47 -58.28 -8.21
N THR A 280 40.31 -59.51 -8.69
CA THR A 280 39.60 -59.79 -9.94
C THR A 280 38.95 -61.16 -9.85
N PHE A 281 37.70 -61.24 -10.28
CA PHE A 281 36.92 -62.48 -10.34
C PHE A 281 35.93 -62.40 -11.51
N GLU A 282 35.40 -63.55 -11.90
CA GLU A 282 34.35 -63.66 -12.92
C GLU A 282 33.15 -64.42 -12.37
N VAL A 283 31.97 -64.09 -12.87
CA VAL A 283 30.72 -64.83 -12.68
C VAL A 283 30.08 -65.13 -14.04
N ASP A 284 29.07 -65.98 -14.05
CA ASP A 284 28.32 -66.36 -15.26
C ASP A 284 27.76 -65.12 -15.99
N GLY A 285 27.66 -65.20 -17.33
CA GLY A 285 27.16 -64.13 -18.18
C GLY A 285 25.69 -63.75 -17.93
N GLU A 286 24.91 -64.67 -17.35
CA GLU A 286 23.54 -64.39 -16.89
C GLU A 286 23.47 -63.64 -15.55
N GLU A 287 24.55 -63.56 -14.77
CA GLU A 287 24.47 -62.97 -13.43
C GLU A 287 24.38 -61.44 -13.42
N SER A 288 23.60 -60.93 -12.47
CA SER A 288 23.35 -59.50 -12.26
C SER A 288 23.90 -58.97 -10.92
N VAL A 289 24.42 -59.87 -10.09
CA VAL A 289 24.97 -59.57 -8.75
C VAL A 289 26.15 -60.49 -8.47
N ALA A 290 27.14 -60.00 -7.73
CA ALA A 290 28.20 -60.86 -7.20
C ALA A 290 28.78 -60.34 -5.88
N LEU A 291 29.14 -61.27 -5.01
CA LEU A 291 29.89 -61.02 -3.79
C LEU A 291 31.39 -61.22 -4.04
N SER A 292 32.19 -60.22 -3.69
CA SER A 292 33.60 -60.40 -3.38
C SER A 292 33.78 -60.58 -1.87
N GLN A 293 34.53 -61.60 -1.47
CA GLN A 293 34.98 -61.81 -0.09
C GLN A 293 36.48 -61.48 0.00
N ALA A 294 36.82 -60.22 -0.23
CA ALA A 294 38.20 -59.74 -0.26
C ALA A 294 38.50 -58.83 0.94
N SER A 295 39.55 -59.15 1.68
CA SER A 295 40.02 -58.36 2.81
C SER A 295 40.73 -57.10 2.34
N PHE A 296 40.14 -55.93 2.57
CA PHE A 296 40.68 -54.63 2.17
C PHE A 296 40.86 -53.68 3.36
N GLN A 297 41.89 -52.82 3.28
CA GLN A 297 42.14 -51.77 4.26
C GLN A 297 41.09 -50.66 4.13
N VAL A 298 40.45 -50.25 5.23
CA VAL A 298 39.53 -49.11 5.23
C VAL A 298 40.24 -47.85 4.71
N GLY A 299 39.60 -47.17 3.77
CA GLY A 299 40.11 -45.94 3.16
C GLY A 299 39.30 -45.51 1.94
N PRO A 300 39.54 -44.29 1.44
CA PRO A 300 38.90 -43.77 0.24
C PRO A 300 39.53 -44.31 -1.04
N GLU A 301 38.93 -43.95 -2.18
CA GLU A 301 39.45 -44.13 -3.55
C GLU A 301 39.48 -45.57 -4.10
N TYR A 302 38.52 -46.39 -3.68
CA TYR A 302 38.23 -47.66 -4.36
C TYR A 302 37.41 -47.42 -5.63
N ARG A 303 37.66 -48.20 -6.67
CA ARG A 303 36.88 -48.17 -7.92
C ARG A 303 36.75 -49.55 -8.54
N VAL A 304 35.51 -49.93 -8.89
CA VAL A 304 35.19 -51.21 -9.54
C VAL A 304 34.92 -50.99 -11.02
N ILE A 305 35.42 -51.91 -11.86
CA ILE A 305 35.11 -51.99 -13.29
C ILE A 305 34.43 -53.33 -13.54
N VAL A 306 33.13 -53.28 -13.82
CA VAL A 306 32.37 -54.46 -14.27
C VAL A 306 32.47 -54.51 -15.80
N SER A 307 32.86 -55.66 -16.34
CA SER A 307 33.10 -55.88 -17.76
C SER A 307 32.32 -57.08 -18.25
N ALA A 308 31.66 -56.98 -19.40
CA ALA A 308 31.13 -58.16 -20.06
C ALA A 308 32.20 -58.77 -20.97
N VAL A 309 32.25 -60.09 -21.01
CA VAL A 309 33.17 -60.89 -21.81
C VAL A 309 32.36 -61.81 -22.72
N ASP A 310 32.79 -61.95 -23.98
CA ASP A 310 32.28 -62.96 -24.90
C ASP A 310 33.44 -63.61 -25.66
N SER A 311 33.20 -64.75 -26.30
CA SER A 311 34.15 -65.42 -27.22
C SER A 311 34.92 -64.53 -28.22
N ASN A 312 34.44 -63.31 -28.50
CA ASN A 312 35.11 -62.34 -29.37
C ASN A 312 35.99 -61.31 -28.62
N GLY A 313 35.77 -61.03 -27.33
CA GLY A 313 36.56 -60.06 -26.55
C GLY A 313 35.94 -59.59 -25.22
N ARG A 314 36.44 -58.47 -24.69
CA ARG A 314 35.97 -57.85 -23.43
C ARG A 314 35.54 -56.40 -23.63
N THR A 315 34.34 -56.07 -23.15
CA THR A 315 33.81 -54.71 -23.09
C THR A 315 33.74 -54.23 -21.63
N PRO A 316 34.69 -53.41 -21.16
CA PRO A 316 34.65 -52.85 -19.81
C PRO A 316 33.62 -51.72 -19.72
N GLY A 317 32.91 -51.66 -18.60
CA GLY A 317 32.06 -50.54 -18.21
C GLY A 317 32.84 -49.36 -17.64
N GLU A 318 32.10 -48.34 -17.18
CA GLU A 318 32.68 -47.19 -16.49
C GLU A 318 33.13 -47.56 -15.06
N ALA A 319 34.17 -46.89 -14.56
CA ALA A 319 34.77 -47.17 -13.26
C ALA A 319 33.96 -46.54 -12.12
N TYR A 320 33.07 -47.32 -11.50
CA TYR A 320 32.26 -46.87 -10.36
C TYR A 320 33.13 -46.68 -9.11
N LYS A 321 33.17 -45.46 -8.56
CA LYS A 321 33.93 -45.13 -7.35
C LYS A 321 33.12 -45.41 -6.09
N PHE A 322 33.75 -46.03 -5.09
CA PHE A 322 33.15 -46.29 -3.78
C PHE A 322 34.18 -46.14 -2.66
N ASN A 323 33.70 -46.10 -1.42
CA ASN A 323 34.52 -46.12 -0.20
C ASN A 323 34.13 -47.35 0.63
N LEU A 324 35.06 -47.86 1.43
CA LEU A 324 34.78 -48.94 2.37
C LEU A 324 34.20 -48.39 3.67
N LEU A 325 33.12 -49.00 4.15
CA LEU A 325 32.51 -48.71 5.45
C LEU A 325 33.44 -49.19 6.58
N GLU A 326 33.65 -48.31 7.56
CA GLU A 326 34.58 -48.51 8.69
C GLU A 326 34.00 -49.43 9.78
N ASN A 327 32.68 -49.47 9.93
CA ASN A 327 32.00 -50.24 10.97
C ASN A 327 31.76 -51.70 10.55
N GLU A 328 31.86 -52.61 11.51
CA GLU A 328 31.11 -53.88 11.44
C GLU A 328 29.60 -53.59 11.43
N LEU A 329 28.80 -54.50 10.87
CA LEU A 329 27.36 -54.33 10.71
C LEU A 329 26.62 -54.51 12.06
N ILE A 330 26.50 -53.44 12.85
CA ILE A 330 25.84 -53.44 14.16
C ILE A 330 24.31 -53.46 14.01
N CYS A 331 23.72 -54.64 13.83
CA CYS A 331 22.29 -54.83 13.99
C CYS A 331 21.82 -54.60 15.44
N ARG A 332 20.53 -54.27 15.57
CA ARG A 332 19.79 -54.31 16.83
C ARG A 332 18.68 -55.36 16.72
N GLY A 333 18.37 -56.06 17.81
CA GLY A 333 17.40 -57.17 17.80
C GLY A 333 17.98 -58.49 17.27
N ARG A 334 17.11 -59.39 16.82
CA ARG A 334 17.37 -60.85 16.68
C ARG A 334 18.47 -61.28 15.68
N CYS A 335 19.07 -60.35 14.96
CA CYS A 335 20.29 -60.61 14.16
C CYS A 335 21.53 -60.72 15.08
N ALA A 336 21.55 -59.95 16.18
CA ALA A 336 22.65 -59.92 17.15
C ALA A 336 22.87 -61.28 17.86
N ASP A 337 21.88 -62.18 17.83
CA ASP A 337 21.96 -63.53 18.38
C ASP A 337 22.81 -64.50 17.51
N GLY A 338 23.34 -64.07 16.36
CA GLY A 338 24.41 -64.80 15.66
C GLY A 338 24.54 -64.64 14.14
N GLY A 339 23.67 -63.87 13.48
CA GLY A 339 23.70 -63.72 12.01
C GLY A 339 23.93 -62.27 11.57
N ARG A 340 24.82 -62.09 10.59
CA ARG A 340 25.11 -60.77 10.01
C ARG A 340 23.92 -60.33 9.12
N PRO A 341 23.67 -59.03 8.93
CA PRO A 341 22.64 -58.55 8.00
C PRO A 341 23.20 -58.44 6.59
N MET A 342 22.79 -59.34 5.70
CA MET A 342 23.04 -59.23 4.26
C MET A 342 21.81 -59.70 3.50
N CYS A 343 20.93 -58.75 3.22
CA CYS A 343 19.78 -58.91 2.34
C CYS A 343 19.92 -57.92 1.17
N TYR A 344 19.52 -58.34 -0.03
CA TYR A 344 19.56 -57.52 -1.25
C TYR A 344 18.23 -57.64 -2.01
N TYR A 345 17.95 -56.70 -2.91
CA TYR A 345 16.78 -56.82 -3.78
C TYR A 345 17.10 -57.76 -4.95
N GLY A 346 16.45 -58.92 -5.01
CA GLY A 346 16.60 -59.85 -6.12
C GLY A 346 15.87 -59.37 -7.39
N ARG A 347 16.00 -60.12 -8.50
CA ARG A 347 15.44 -59.77 -9.82
C ARG A 347 13.94 -59.41 -9.80
N GLU A 348 13.16 -59.98 -8.87
CA GLU A 348 11.72 -59.69 -8.67
C GLU A 348 11.42 -58.46 -7.77
N HIS A 349 12.41 -57.64 -7.41
CA HIS A 349 12.32 -56.57 -6.39
C HIS A 349 11.86 -57.06 -4.99
N LYS A 350 11.96 -58.38 -4.73
CA LYS A 350 11.78 -58.97 -3.41
C LYS A 350 13.10 -58.91 -2.64
N ILE A 351 13.03 -58.73 -1.33
CA ILE A 351 14.19 -58.84 -0.45
C ILE A 351 14.61 -60.32 -0.42
N VAL A 352 15.79 -60.62 -0.94
CA VAL A 352 16.41 -61.95 -0.96
C VAL A 352 17.52 -61.98 0.08
N GLN A 353 17.46 -63.02 0.90
CA GLN A 353 18.46 -63.35 1.91
C GLN A 353 19.75 -63.82 1.22
N PHE A 354 20.88 -63.15 1.46
CA PHE A 354 22.16 -63.63 0.98
C PHE A 354 22.59 -64.86 1.80
N ASN A 355 23.26 -65.81 1.14
CA ASN A 355 23.70 -67.07 1.73
C ASN A 355 25.17 -67.29 1.35
N ASP A 356 26.07 -67.31 2.33
CA ASP A 356 27.49 -67.58 2.12
C ASP A 356 27.87 -68.99 2.63
N ILE A 357 29.18 -69.29 2.69
CA ILE A 357 29.69 -70.59 3.16
C ILE A 357 29.30 -70.87 4.63
N ASN A 358 28.91 -69.84 5.39
CA ASN A 358 28.51 -69.92 6.79
C ASN A 358 26.98 -70.01 6.98
N GLY A 359 26.20 -69.85 5.90
CA GLY A 359 24.74 -69.94 5.91
C GLY A 359 24.02 -68.61 5.59
N PRO A 360 22.72 -68.52 5.91
CA PRO A 360 21.86 -67.43 5.44
C PRO A 360 21.75 -66.25 6.43
N HIS A 361 21.80 -65.03 5.90
CA HIS A 361 22.00 -63.78 6.66
C HIS A 361 20.67 -63.09 7.04
N CYS A 362 20.56 -62.48 8.23
CA CYS A 362 19.27 -62.40 8.97
C CYS A 362 18.09 -61.57 8.41
N MET A 363 16.89 -61.85 8.94
CA MET A 363 15.64 -61.08 8.76
C MET A 363 15.43 -60.01 9.85
N CYS A 364 14.77 -58.90 9.51
CA CYS A 364 14.45 -57.82 10.44
C CYS A 364 13.34 -58.17 11.45
N TYR A 365 13.23 -57.35 12.51
CA TYR A 365 12.15 -57.42 13.50
C TYR A 365 10.99 -56.48 13.13
N ASP A 366 9.82 -56.73 13.72
CA ASP A 366 8.59 -55.95 13.53
C ASP A 366 8.82 -54.45 13.76
N GLY A 367 8.45 -53.63 12.77
CA GLY A 367 8.68 -52.18 12.76
C GLY A 367 10.06 -51.71 12.28
N PHE A 368 10.91 -52.61 11.77
CA PHE A 368 12.21 -52.27 11.17
C PHE A 368 12.36 -52.81 9.74
N SER A 369 12.98 -52.02 8.87
CA SER A 369 13.22 -52.33 7.46
C SER A 369 14.60 -51.84 6.99
N GLY A 370 14.89 -51.91 5.69
CA GLY A 370 16.20 -51.61 5.11
C GLY A 370 17.08 -52.85 4.94
N ASN A 371 18.16 -52.73 4.17
CA ASN A 371 19.09 -53.84 3.90
C ASN A 371 19.97 -54.21 5.12
N GLN A 372 20.01 -53.35 6.14
CA GLN A 372 20.71 -53.58 7.41
C GLN A 372 19.78 -53.60 8.64
N CYS A 373 18.45 -53.60 8.41
CA CYS A 373 17.42 -53.43 9.45
C CYS A 373 17.58 -52.13 10.26
N ASP A 374 18.03 -51.08 9.58
CA ASP A 374 18.41 -49.77 10.11
C ASP A 374 17.28 -48.72 10.05
N ILE A 375 16.28 -48.93 9.19
CA ILE A 375 15.16 -48.02 8.98
C ILE A 375 14.06 -48.35 10.01
N VAL A 376 13.55 -47.35 10.71
CA VAL A 376 12.39 -47.46 11.60
C VAL A 376 11.12 -47.15 10.83
N GLU A 377 10.23 -48.13 10.73
CA GLU A 377 8.94 -47.99 10.04
C GLU A 377 7.95 -47.10 10.79
N LYS A 378 7.08 -46.44 10.03
CA LYS A 378 6.17 -45.40 10.54
C LYS A 378 4.80 -45.50 9.89
N CYS A 379 3.77 -45.27 10.70
CA CYS A 379 2.45 -45.00 10.17
C CYS A 379 2.47 -43.66 9.43
N THR A 380 1.90 -43.64 8.23
CA THR A 380 1.82 -42.44 7.40
C THR A 380 0.87 -41.41 8.03
N SER A 381 1.10 -40.12 7.77
CA SER A 381 0.20 -39.06 8.24
C SER A 381 -1.18 -39.24 7.60
N GLN A 382 -2.22 -39.39 8.43
CA GLN A 382 -3.57 -39.73 7.99
C GLN A 382 -4.57 -38.69 8.48
N ARG A 383 -5.39 -38.13 7.59
CA ARG A 383 -6.63 -37.45 8.00
C ARG A 383 -7.71 -38.49 8.31
N SER A 384 -8.38 -38.38 9.44
CA SER A 384 -9.66 -39.05 9.69
C SER A 384 -10.81 -38.05 9.87
N ILE A 385 -12.04 -38.54 9.68
CA ILE A 385 -13.28 -37.77 9.80
C ILE A 385 -14.15 -38.53 10.79
N GLU A 386 -14.24 -38.01 12.01
CA GLU A 386 -14.75 -38.70 13.18
C GLU A 386 -16.05 -38.04 13.69
N THR A 387 -16.75 -38.71 14.61
CA THR A 387 -17.97 -38.15 15.23
C THR A 387 -17.73 -36.88 16.06
N PHE A 388 -16.47 -36.57 16.36
CA PHE A 388 -15.98 -35.38 17.05
C PHE A 388 -15.16 -34.43 16.14
N GLY A 389 -15.26 -34.58 14.82
CA GLY A 389 -14.68 -33.67 13.82
C GLY A 389 -13.61 -34.30 12.93
N SER A 390 -13.06 -33.51 12.00
CA SER A 390 -11.93 -33.97 11.16
C SER A 390 -10.59 -33.58 11.77
N VAL A 391 -9.69 -34.55 11.81
CA VAL A 391 -8.39 -34.47 12.46
C VAL A 391 -7.28 -35.08 11.60
N ASP A 392 -6.07 -34.52 11.70
CA ASP A 392 -4.89 -35.01 11.00
C ASP A 392 -3.88 -35.63 11.99
N TRP A 393 -3.58 -36.91 11.81
CA TRP A 393 -2.58 -37.65 12.58
C TRP A 393 -1.17 -37.42 12.01
N PRO A 394 -0.17 -37.01 12.84
CA PRO A 394 1.22 -36.87 12.41
C PRO A 394 1.86 -38.24 12.16
N SER A 395 2.89 -38.33 11.31
CA SER A 395 3.57 -39.61 11.09
C SER A 395 4.39 -40.04 12.33
N THR A 396 4.06 -41.23 12.84
CA THR A 396 4.56 -41.77 14.12
C THR A 396 5.17 -43.15 13.90
N ALA A 397 6.24 -43.47 14.63
CA ALA A 397 6.91 -44.76 14.50
C ALA A 397 6.09 -45.92 15.11
N VAL A 398 6.33 -47.13 14.61
CA VAL A 398 5.73 -48.35 15.15
C VAL A 398 5.98 -48.47 16.67
N ASN A 399 4.96 -48.92 17.39
CA ASN A 399 4.84 -49.00 18.84
C ASN A 399 4.79 -47.66 19.60
N GLN A 400 4.85 -46.51 18.93
CA GLN A 400 4.61 -45.19 19.53
C GLN A 400 3.15 -44.74 19.32
N SER A 401 2.66 -43.88 20.22
CA SER A 401 1.36 -43.21 20.10
C SER A 401 1.49 -41.77 19.62
N ALA A 402 0.45 -41.27 18.95
CA ALA A 402 0.25 -39.86 18.66
C ALA A 402 -0.92 -39.33 19.49
N ALA A 403 -0.80 -38.10 19.98
CA ALA A 403 -1.86 -37.40 20.69
C ALA A 403 -2.19 -36.05 20.02
N ILE A 404 -3.47 -35.75 19.87
CA ILE A 404 -3.99 -34.56 19.18
C ILE A 404 -5.14 -33.92 19.98
N LEU A 405 -5.40 -32.61 19.80
CA LEU A 405 -6.45 -31.91 20.56
C LEU A 405 -7.85 -32.23 20.01
N CYS A 406 -8.82 -32.50 20.90
CA CYS A 406 -10.23 -32.70 20.53
C CYS A 406 -10.81 -31.45 19.83
N PRO A 407 -11.34 -31.53 18.58
CA PRO A 407 -11.74 -30.37 17.79
C PRO A 407 -12.74 -29.40 18.44
N TYR A 408 -13.65 -29.88 19.30
CA TYR A 408 -14.73 -29.10 19.94
C TYR A 408 -14.62 -28.97 21.47
N ASN A 409 -13.45 -29.24 22.06
CA ASN A 409 -13.24 -29.06 23.50
C ASN A 409 -12.37 -27.82 23.75
N SER A 410 -12.79 -26.98 24.69
CA SER A 410 -12.05 -25.78 25.12
C SER A 410 -10.92 -26.07 26.13
N ASP A 411 -10.84 -27.31 26.61
CA ASP A 411 -10.28 -27.64 27.92
C ASP A 411 -8.94 -28.39 27.80
N GLY A 412 -8.34 -28.42 26.61
CA GLY A 412 -7.02 -29.03 26.34
C GLY A 412 -7.00 -30.56 26.25
N THR A 413 -8.16 -31.22 26.38
CA THR A 413 -8.31 -32.68 26.24
C THR A 413 -7.80 -33.20 24.90
N GLN A 414 -7.06 -34.31 24.95
CA GLN A 414 -6.46 -34.94 23.77
C GLN A 414 -7.10 -36.30 23.46
N LEU A 415 -6.99 -36.68 22.19
CA LEU A 415 -7.30 -37.99 21.65
C LEU A 415 -5.98 -38.68 21.28
N GLU A 416 -5.83 -39.94 21.67
CA GLU A 416 -4.61 -40.73 21.46
C GLU A 416 -4.86 -41.93 20.55
N ARG A 417 -3.85 -42.30 19.74
CA ARG A 417 -3.89 -43.43 18.80
C ARG A 417 -2.50 -44.04 18.64
N GLN A 418 -2.40 -45.37 18.73
CA GLN A 418 -1.12 -46.07 18.57
C GLN A 418 -0.85 -46.44 17.10
N CYS A 419 0.43 -46.37 16.70
CA CYS A 419 0.92 -46.98 15.47
C CYS A 419 1.38 -48.41 15.78
N THR A 420 0.75 -49.42 15.17
CA THR A 420 1.03 -50.84 15.39
C THR A 420 1.61 -51.48 14.13
N TRP A 421 2.13 -52.70 14.28
CA TRP A 421 2.63 -53.51 13.17
C TRP A 421 1.69 -54.67 12.93
N ASP A 422 1.16 -54.78 11.72
CA ASP A 422 0.22 -55.81 11.30
C ASP A 422 0.64 -56.35 9.93
N SER A 423 0.83 -57.66 9.84
CA SER A 423 1.06 -58.38 8.58
C SER A 423 2.22 -57.83 7.74
N GLY A 424 3.27 -57.31 8.39
CA GLY A 424 4.45 -56.72 7.74
C GLY A 424 4.31 -55.25 7.34
N VAL A 425 3.28 -54.53 7.81
CA VAL A 425 3.02 -53.12 7.48
C VAL A 425 2.71 -52.31 8.74
N ALA A 426 3.24 -51.08 8.82
CA ALA A 426 2.86 -50.13 9.86
C ALA A 426 1.43 -49.63 9.63
N ARG A 427 0.53 -49.87 10.59
CA ARG A 427 -0.89 -49.49 10.53
C ARG A 427 -1.30 -48.74 11.78
N TRP A 428 -2.16 -47.74 11.63
CA TRP A 428 -2.78 -47.10 12.78
C TRP A 428 -3.86 -47.98 13.38
N GLU A 429 -3.91 -48.05 14.70
CA GLU A 429 -5.01 -48.68 15.44
C GLU A 429 -6.36 -47.97 15.19
N ASN A 430 -7.48 -48.61 15.54
CA ASN A 430 -8.77 -47.90 15.61
C ASN A 430 -8.76 -46.91 16.79
N VAL A 431 -9.41 -45.75 16.61
CA VAL A 431 -9.54 -44.75 17.67
C VAL A 431 -10.37 -45.32 18.83
N SER A 432 -9.88 -45.21 20.07
CA SER A 432 -10.64 -45.64 21.24
C SER A 432 -11.86 -44.74 21.47
N PHE A 433 -13.07 -45.31 21.44
CA PHE A 433 -14.34 -44.58 21.58
C PHE A 433 -14.66 -44.14 23.03
N ASN A 434 -13.64 -43.83 23.83
CA ASN A 434 -13.80 -43.18 25.12
C ASN A 434 -14.39 -41.78 24.90
N GLU A 435 -15.41 -41.37 25.66
CA GLU A 435 -16.18 -40.13 25.43
C GLU A 435 -15.45 -38.82 25.81
N VAL A 436 -14.13 -38.76 25.57
CA VAL A 436 -13.23 -37.65 25.92
C VAL A 436 -13.50 -36.41 25.05
N CYS A 437 -13.75 -36.60 23.75
CA CYS A 437 -14.07 -35.51 22.83
C CYS A 437 -15.59 -35.34 22.68
N LYS A 438 -16.08 -34.09 22.70
CA LYS A 438 -17.50 -33.78 22.43
C LYS A 438 -17.85 -34.14 20.98
N LYS A 439 -19.03 -34.75 20.78
CA LYS A 439 -19.56 -35.12 19.46
C LYS A 439 -20.13 -33.90 18.73
N GLN A 440 -19.93 -33.78 17.41
CA GLN A 440 -20.40 -32.64 16.60
C GLN A 440 -21.90 -32.36 16.80
N SER A 441 -22.70 -33.43 16.82
CA SER A 441 -24.16 -33.38 17.02
C SER A 441 -24.58 -32.70 18.33
N SER A 442 -23.82 -32.84 19.41
CA SER A 442 -24.10 -32.16 20.68
C SER A 442 -24.00 -30.64 20.55
N ILE A 443 -22.95 -30.14 19.88
CA ILE A 443 -22.76 -28.70 19.66
C ILE A 443 -23.87 -28.12 18.77
N LEU A 444 -24.24 -28.84 17.71
CA LEU A 444 -25.32 -28.43 16.80
C LEU A 444 -26.69 -28.37 17.49
N VAL A 445 -27.01 -29.37 18.33
CA VAL A 445 -28.24 -29.37 19.15
C VAL A 445 -28.26 -28.19 20.12
N HIS A 446 -27.15 -27.89 20.80
CA HIS A 446 -27.06 -26.72 21.67
C HIS A 446 -27.27 -25.40 20.89
N LEU A 447 -26.65 -25.23 19.73
CA LEU A 447 -26.85 -24.04 18.88
C LEU A 447 -28.31 -23.88 18.44
N GLY A 448 -28.96 -24.96 18.00
CA GLY A 448 -30.38 -24.95 17.61
C GLY A 448 -31.32 -24.56 18.77
N VAL A 449 -31.06 -25.04 19.99
CA VAL A 449 -31.82 -24.62 21.18
C VAL A 449 -31.57 -23.14 21.51
N LEU A 450 -30.33 -22.67 21.40
CA LEU A 450 -29.97 -21.28 21.71
C LEU A 450 -30.59 -20.28 20.72
N ALA A 451 -30.65 -20.59 19.42
CA ALA A 451 -31.32 -19.76 18.42
C ALA A 451 -32.80 -19.53 18.77
N ASN A 452 -33.51 -20.61 19.09
CA ASN A 452 -34.92 -20.57 19.51
C ASN A 452 -35.12 -19.87 20.87
N TYR A 453 -34.14 -19.94 21.77
CA TYR A 453 -34.19 -19.27 23.08
C TYR A 453 -34.11 -17.73 22.92
N VAL A 454 -33.15 -17.21 22.14
CA VAL A 454 -32.95 -15.77 21.92
C VAL A 454 -34.20 -15.05 21.40
N GLN A 455 -34.97 -15.72 20.53
CA GLN A 455 -36.15 -15.15 19.86
C GLN A 455 -37.36 -14.95 20.79
N ARG A 456 -37.36 -15.50 22.01
CA ARG A 456 -38.48 -15.35 22.95
C ARG A 456 -38.56 -13.94 23.53
N GLN A 457 -39.77 -13.42 23.71
CA GLN A 457 -39.99 -12.03 24.16
C GLN A 457 -39.54 -11.80 25.63
N ASP A 458 -39.69 -12.80 26.50
CA ASP A 458 -39.46 -12.78 27.94
C ASP A 458 -37.98 -12.76 28.40
N GLN A 459 -37.04 -12.63 27.47
CA GLN A 459 -35.60 -12.72 27.77
C GLN A 459 -35.07 -11.58 28.64
N THR A 460 -34.29 -11.97 29.65
CA THR A 460 -33.52 -11.05 30.50
C THR A 460 -32.11 -10.84 29.95
N SER A 461 -31.46 -9.75 30.37
CA SER A 461 -30.02 -9.55 30.12
C SER A 461 -29.15 -10.71 30.64
N ALA A 462 -29.57 -11.43 31.69
CA ALA A 462 -28.86 -12.63 32.16
C ALA A 462 -28.94 -13.79 31.14
N GLY A 463 -30.13 -14.04 30.57
CA GLY A 463 -30.33 -15.05 29.51
C GLY A 463 -29.50 -14.75 28.26
N PHE A 464 -29.53 -13.50 27.79
CA PHE A 464 -28.72 -13.04 26.65
C PHE A 464 -27.21 -13.23 26.90
N ASN A 465 -26.73 -12.86 28.08
CA ASN A 465 -25.33 -13.07 28.48
C ASN A 465 -24.94 -14.55 28.61
N ALA A 466 -25.88 -15.46 28.89
CA ALA A 466 -25.62 -16.90 28.90
C ALA A 466 -25.36 -17.44 27.49
N VAL A 467 -26.15 -17.00 26.49
CA VAL A 467 -25.91 -17.32 25.07
C VAL A 467 -24.54 -16.82 24.63
N GLN A 468 -24.16 -15.60 24.99
CA GLN A 468 -22.83 -15.04 24.68
C GLN A 468 -21.68 -15.87 25.26
N ARG A 469 -21.82 -16.42 26.48
CA ARG A 469 -20.80 -17.30 27.07
C ARG A 469 -20.63 -18.61 26.30
N PHE A 470 -21.71 -19.19 25.78
CA PHE A 470 -21.62 -20.39 24.94
C PHE A 470 -20.94 -20.06 23.60
N LEU A 471 -21.35 -18.97 22.94
CA LEU A 471 -20.71 -18.50 21.71
C LEU A 471 -19.20 -18.28 21.91
N ASP A 472 -18.79 -17.57 22.98
CA ASP A 472 -17.39 -17.35 23.35
C ASP A 472 -16.58 -18.65 23.56
N SER A 473 -17.24 -19.78 23.85
CA SER A 473 -16.57 -21.09 23.96
C SER A 473 -16.24 -21.70 22.59
N ILE A 474 -17.04 -21.42 21.55
CA ILE A 474 -16.75 -21.83 20.16
C ILE A 474 -15.45 -21.17 19.69
N LEU A 475 -15.20 -19.92 20.08
CA LEU A 475 -13.93 -19.21 19.88
C LEU A 475 -12.74 -19.78 20.71
N ARG A 476 -12.91 -20.92 21.38
CA ARG A 476 -11.84 -21.68 22.05
C ARG A 476 -11.68 -23.10 21.52
N PHE A 477 -12.62 -23.59 20.70
CA PHE A 477 -12.53 -24.91 20.08
C PHE A 477 -11.37 -24.93 19.07
N PRO A 478 -10.47 -25.93 19.09
CA PRO A 478 -9.36 -26.05 18.12
C PRO A 478 -9.78 -25.88 16.65
N ALA A 479 -10.95 -26.41 16.26
CA ALA A 479 -11.53 -26.23 14.92
C ALA A 479 -11.69 -24.76 14.48
N PHE A 480 -11.73 -23.82 15.41
CA PHE A 480 -11.87 -22.38 15.17
C PHE A 480 -10.62 -21.58 15.59
N GLN A 481 -9.45 -22.22 15.78
CA GLN A 481 -8.19 -21.51 16.07
C GLN A 481 -7.15 -21.70 14.96
N ASN A 482 -6.74 -20.60 14.31
CA ASN A 482 -5.83 -20.60 13.16
C ASN A 482 -4.38 -21.06 13.48
N ASN A 483 -4.06 -21.34 14.74
CA ASN A 483 -2.75 -21.82 15.22
C ASN A 483 -2.67 -23.35 15.38
N ILE A 484 -3.79 -24.07 15.31
CA ILE A 484 -3.83 -25.54 15.44
C ILE A 484 -4.14 -26.14 14.07
N THR A 485 -3.17 -26.87 13.51
CA THR A 485 -3.29 -27.48 12.18
C THR A 485 -3.85 -28.90 12.21
N THR A 486 -3.92 -29.54 13.38
CA THR A 486 -4.36 -30.94 13.56
C THR A 486 -5.86 -31.12 13.66
N ALA A 487 -6.64 -30.04 13.77
CA ALA A 487 -8.10 -30.04 13.87
C ALA A 487 -8.68 -29.01 12.89
N HIS A 488 -9.68 -29.42 12.10
CA HIS A 488 -10.14 -28.62 10.95
C HIS A 488 -11.42 -27.84 11.20
N PHE A 489 -11.61 -26.77 10.43
CA PHE A 489 -12.77 -25.88 10.50
C PHE A 489 -14.09 -26.59 10.22
N ASP A 490 -15.11 -26.30 11.03
CA ASP A 490 -16.43 -26.90 10.95
C ASP A 490 -17.47 -25.93 10.38
N GLU A 491 -17.76 -26.12 9.10
CA GLU A 491 -18.79 -25.40 8.34
C GLU A 491 -20.18 -25.47 8.99
N LYS A 492 -20.64 -26.64 9.44
CA LYS A 492 -21.99 -26.81 10.00
C LYS A 492 -22.14 -26.09 11.33
N ILE A 493 -21.12 -26.13 12.19
CA ILE A 493 -21.09 -25.35 13.44
C ILE A 493 -21.04 -23.85 13.11
N ALA A 494 -20.34 -23.43 12.06
CA ALA A 494 -20.32 -22.03 11.63
C ALA A 494 -21.70 -21.55 11.11
N GLU A 495 -22.38 -22.34 10.27
CA GLU A 495 -23.75 -22.09 9.79
C GLU A 495 -24.76 -21.92 10.94
N HIS A 496 -24.71 -22.81 11.95
CA HIS A 496 -25.61 -22.72 13.09
C HIS A 496 -25.22 -21.56 14.02
N THR A 497 -23.94 -21.19 14.09
CA THR A 497 -23.45 -20.02 14.84
C THR A 497 -23.94 -18.70 14.21
N ILE A 498 -23.88 -18.55 12.88
CA ILE A 498 -24.39 -17.32 12.22
C ILE A 498 -25.91 -17.17 12.34
N GLN A 499 -26.68 -18.27 12.41
CA GLN A 499 -28.12 -18.24 12.68
C GLN A 499 -28.46 -17.75 14.11
N VAL A 500 -27.68 -18.15 15.12
CA VAL A 500 -27.81 -17.62 16.48
C VAL A 500 -27.47 -16.12 16.51
N LEU A 501 -26.38 -15.72 15.85
CA LEU A 501 -25.95 -14.31 15.78
C LEU A 501 -26.99 -13.41 15.10
N ASP A 502 -27.58 -13.84 13.98
CA ASP A 502 -28.65 -13.10 13.30
C ASP A 502 -29.88 -12.94 14.20
N SER A 503 -30.27 -14.03 14.89
CA SER A 503 -31.35 -13.99 15.89
C SER A 503 -31.08 -13.00 17.03
N MET A 504 -29.81 -12.78 17.39
CA MET A 504 -29.39 -11.81 18.40
C MET A 504 -29.33 -10.36 17.87
N LEU A 505 -29.04 -10.16 16.58
CA LEU A 505 -29.00 -8.86 15.91
C LEU A 505 -30.39 -8.33 15.52
N GLY A 506 -31.32 -9.23 15.18
CA GLY A 506 -32.69 -8.88 14.81
C GLY A 506 -33.51 -8.25 15.96
N ARG A 507 -33.05 -8.37 17.21
CA ARG A 507 -33.72 -7.83 18.40
C ARG A 507 -33.31 -6.37 18.67
N ASN A 508 -34.27 -5.54 19.07
CA ASN A 508 -33.97 -4.22 19.62
C ASN A 508 -33.38 -4.36 21.03
N PHE A 509 -32.19 -3.79 21.26
CA PHE A 509 -31.54 -3.82 22.58
C PHE A 509 -32.25 -2.96 23.63
N GLY A 510 -33.19 -2.09 23.24
CA GLY A 510 -34.10 -1.40 24.17
C GLY A 510 -35.12 -2.33 24.84
N ASP A 511 -35.45 -3.46 24.20
CA ASP A 511 -36.47 -4.41 24.65
C ASP A 511 -35.90 -5.51 25.57
N ILE A 512 -34.70 -5.27 26.14
CA ILE A 512 -33.98 -6.21 27.01
C ILE A 512 -33.84 -5.59 28.40
N SER A 513 -34.35 -6.28 29.42
CA SER A 513 -34.32 -5.80 30.80
C SER A 513 -32.91 -5.81 31.40
N GLY A 514 -32.34 -4.62 31.64
CA GLY A 514 -31.06 -4.40 32.33
C GLY A 514 -30.16 -3.37 31.64
N ASN A 515 -28.91 -3.24 32.11
CA ASN A 515 -27.91 -2.43 31.42
C ASN A 515 -27.26 -3.26 30.29
N VAL A 516 -27.66 -2.97 29.05
CA VAL A 516 -27.30 -3.78 27.87
C VAL A 516 -26.00 -3.34 27.19
N THR A 517 -25.36 -2.25 27.67
CA THR A 517 -24.14 -1.67 27.04
C THR A 517 -22.99 -2.67 26.96
N GLN A 518 -22.72 -3.42 28.04
CA GLN A 518 -21.65 -4.43 28.07
C GLN A 518 -21.93 -5.60 27.09
N SER A 519 -23.17 -6.09 27.04
CA SER A 519 -23.58 -7.18 26.14
C SER A 519 -23.51 -6.76 24.67
N ARG A 520 -23.83 -5.50 24.36
CA ARG A 520 -23.66 -4.90 23.02
C ARG A 520 -22.19 -4.92 22.59
N THR A 521 -21.27 -4.41 23.41
CA THR A 521 -19.82 -4.43 23.11
C THR A 521 -19.28 -5.86 22.98
N ARG A 522 -19.73 -6.79 23.84
CA ARG A 522 -19.34 -8.21 23.75
C ARG A 522 -19.77 -8.84 22.42
N LEU A 523 -20.95 -8.51 21.91
CA LEU A 523 -21.43 -9.02 20.61
C LEU A 523 -20.64 -8.44 19.44
N GLN A 524 -20.26 -7.15 19.47
CA GLN A 524 -19.41 -6.53 18.44
C GLN A 524 -18.05 -7.24 18.37
N ASN A 525 -17.41 -7.43 19.52
CA ASN A 525 -16.13 -8.12 19.62
C ASN A 525 -16.25 -9.59 19.16
N PHE A 526 -17.36 -10.26 19.48
CA PHE A 526 -17.63 -11.62 19.01
C PHE A 526 -17.75 -11.71 17.49
N LEU A 527 -18.61 -10.89 16.87
CA LEU A 527 -18.83 -10.87 15.42
C LEU A 527 -17.52 -10.68 14.65
N THR A 528 -16.68 -9.76 15.12
CA THR A 528 -15.36 -9.49 14.54
C THR A 528 -14.42 -10.68 14.74
N SER A 529 -14.34 -11.22 15.97
CA SER A 529 -13.44 -12.33 16.32
C SER A 529 -13.81 -13.64 15.60
N PHE A 530 -15.10 -13.88 15.37
CA PHE A 530 -15.61 -15.03 14.63
C PHE A 530 -15.34 -14.88 13.13
N GLY A 531 -15.60 -13.70 12.56
CA GLY A 531 -15.26 -13.39 11.17
C GLY A 531 -13.77 -13.56 10.86
N ARG A 532 -12.88 -13.10 11.76
CA ARG A 532 -11.40 -13.25 11.62
C ARG A 532 -10.91 -14.73 11.67
N ARG A 533 -11.78 -15.70 11.98
CA ARG A 533 -11.48 -17.15 12.05
C ARG A 533 -12.14 -17.99 10.95
N LEU A 534 -12.90 -17.36 10.06
CA LEU A 534 -13.37 -18.04 8.87
C LEU A 534 -12.16 -18.37 7.96
N PRO A 535 -12.19 -19.48 7.21
CA PRO A 535 -11.21 -19.74 6.15
C PRO A 535 -11.15 -18.58 5.15
N THR A 536 -10.09 -18.52 4.33
CA THR A 536 -9.94 -17.42 3.35
C THR A 536 -9.50 -17.97 1.99
N PRO A 537 -10.31 -17.82 0.92
CA PRO A 537 -11.62 -17.17 0.89
C PRO A 537 -12.73 -18.02 1.52
N TYR A 538 -13.72 -17.39 2.15
CA TYR A 538 -14.93 -18.04 2.66
C TYR A 538 -16.10 -17.04 2.73
N SER A 539 -17.33 -17.51 2.54
CA SER A 539 -18.55 -16.70 2.61
C SER A 539 -19.61 -17.47 3.38
N LEU A 540 -20.25 -16.82 4.34
CA LEU A 540 -21.18 -17.43 5.29
C LEU A 540 -22.41 -16.54 5.43
N GLU A 541 -23.61 -17.11 5.32
CA GLU A 541 -24.87 -16.37 5.31
C GLU A 541 -25.88 -17.01 6.26
N SER A 542 -26.68 -16.20 6.96
CA SER A 542 -27.78 -16.70 7.78
C SER A 542 -28.98 -17.07 6.92
N VAL A 543 -29.70 -18.14 7.31
CA VAL A 543 -30.90 -18.64 6.60
C VAL A 543 -32.03 -17.57 6.50
N GLN A 544 -32.01 -16.53 7.34
CA GLN A 544 -32.97 -15.42 7.32
C GLN A 544 -32.49 -14.19 6.51
N GLY A 545 -31.30 -14.26 5.89
CA GLY A 545 -30.70 -13.17 5.12
C GLY A 545 -30.42 -11.90 5.94
N GLY A 546 -30.27 -12.04 7.26
CA GLY A 546 -30.08 -10.92 8.19
C GLY A 546 -28.63 -10.62 8.56
N LEU A 547 -27.75 -11.62 8.45
CA LEU A 547 -26.33 -11.50 8.73
C LEU A 547 -25.53 -12.31 7.70
N GLN A 548 -24.50 -11.68 7.13
CA GLN A 548 -23.62 -12.32 6.15
C GLN A 548 -22.18 -11.87 6.38
N MET A 549 -21.25 -12.82 6.38
CA MET A 549 -19.82 -12.62 6.59
C MET A 549 -19.04 -13.13 5.37
N ARG A 550 -17.98 -12.42 4.99
CA ARG A 550 -17.09 -12.86 3.91
C ARG A 550 -15.66 -12.48 4.22
N SER A 551 -14.77 -13.47 4.20
CA SER A 551 -13.31 -13.26 4.21
C SER A 551 -12.77 -13.52 2.81
N GLN A 552 -11.91 -12.66 2.28
CA GLN A 552 -11.23 -12.90 1.00
C GLN A 552 -9.82 -12.29 0.98
N HIS A 553 -8.99 -12.85 0.10
CA HIS A 553 -7.69 -12.29 -0.24
C HIS A 553 -7.86 -11.07 -1.15
N TRP A 554 -7.25 -9.95 -0.76
CA TRP A 554 -7.08 -8.75 -1.57
C TRP A 554 -5.63 -8.75 -2.05
N ILE A 555 -5.42 -8.98 -3.35
CA ILE A 555 -4.11 -9.29 -3.93
C ILE A 555 -3.45 -8.01 -4.47
N ALA A 556 -2.15 -7.83 -4.18
CA ALA A 556 -1.37 -6.68 -4.67
C ALA A 556 -1.42 -6.52 -6.20
N GLY A 557 -1.65 -5.30 -6.68
CA GLY A 557 -1.68 -4.93 -8.12
C GLY A 557 -2.87 -5.47 -8.95
N ALA A 558 -3.58 -6.48 -8.45
CA ALA A 558 -4.72 -7.08 -9.12
C ALA A 558 -5.97 -6.16 -9.11
N ASP A 559 -6.80 -6.29 -10.14
CA ASP A 559 -8.13 -5.68 -10.16
C ASP A 559 -9.10 -6.46 -9.28
N SER A 560 -9.67 -5.77 -8.29
CA SER A 560 -10.69 -6.30 -7.37
C SER A 560 -12.07 -6.30 -8.02
N PHE A 561 -12.79 -7.42 -7.93
CA PHE A 561 -14.15 -7.55 -8.45
C PHE A 561 -15.19 -6.91 -7.51
N PRO A 562 -16.26 -6.28 -8.05
CA PRO A 562 -17.35 -5.76 -7.24
C PRO A 562 -18.07 -6.90 -6.50
N THR A 563 -18.16 -6.77 -5.18
CA THR A 563 -18.72 -7.78 -4.27
C THR A 563 -20.09 -7.29 -3.79
N LYS A 564 -21.15 -7.63 -4.53
CA LYS A 564 -22.52 -7.61 -3.99
C LYS A 564 -22.59 -8.73 -2.96
N MET A 565 -22.72 -8.36 -1.69
CA MET A 565 -22.80 -9.31 -0.58
C MET A 565 -24.23 -9.88 -0.54
N SER A 566 -25.20 -8.99 -0.30
CA SER A 566 -26.62 -9.30 -0.20
C SER A 566 -27.45 -8.27 -0.96
N ASP A 567 -28.78 -8.31 -0.84
CA ASP A 567 -29.65 -7.24 -1.32
C ASP A 567 -29.55 -5.94 -0.48
N LYS A 568 -28.77 -5.93 0.60
CA LYS A 568 -28.56 -4.78 1.49
C LYS A 568 -27.20 -4.11 1.40
N CYS A 569 -26.14 -4.87 1.08
CA CYS A 569 -24.75 -4.38 1.07
C CYS A 569 -23.99 -4.74 -0.21
N TYR A 570 -23.23 -3.78 -0.72
CA TYR A 570 -22.32 -3.91 -1.85
C TYR A 570 -20.99 -3.25 -1.51
N VAL A 571 -19.86 -3.87 -1.89
CA VAL A 571 -18.52 -3.34 -1.69
C VAL A 571 -17.67 -3.55 -2.94
N HIS A 572 -16.93 -2.52 -3.36
CA HIS A 572 -15.89 -2.65 -4.37
C HIS A 572 -14.61 -1.97 -3.86
N LEU A 573 -13.56 -2.77 -3.69
CA LEU A 573 -12.24 -2.29 -3.24
C LEU A 573 -11.44 -1.73 -4.43
N PRO A 574 -10.52 -0.77 -4.20
CA PRO A 574 -9.51 -0.38 -5.19
C PRO A 574 -8.37 -1.40 -5.28
N LYS A 575 -7.37 -1.14 -6.13
CA LYS A 575 -6.16 -1.99 -6.20
C LYS A 575 -5.39 -1.95 -4.88
N ALA A 576 -4.93 -3.12 -4.42
CA ALA A 576 -4.10 -3.23 -3.23
C ALA A 576 -2.63 -2.93 -3.54
N VAL A 577 -1.94 -2.25 -2.61
CA VAL A 577 -0.48 -2.06 -2.67
C VAL A 577 0.26 -3.33 -2.21
N ARG A 578 -0.26 -3.96 -1.15
CA ARG A 578 0.25 -5.19 -0.55
C ARG A 578 -0.88 -6.20 -0.40
N SER A 579 -0.59 -7.50 -0.55
CA SER A 579 -1.60 -8.53 -0.38
C SER A 579 -2.02 -8.64 1.09
N ALA A 580 -3.32 -8.70 1.35
CA ALA A 580 -3.88 -8.75 2.71
C ALA A 580 -5.22 -9.50 2.74
N VAL A 581 -5.67 -9.91 3.92
CA VAL A 581 -7.00 -10.49 4.12
C VAL A 581 -7.99 -9.38 4.52
N THR A 582 -9.16 -9.35 3.88
CA THR A 582 -10.24 -8.42 4.17
C THR A 582 -11.49 -9.16 4.63
N LEU A 583 -12.05 -8.73 5.76
CA LEU A 583 -13.30 -9.20 6.33
C LEU A 583 -14.41 -8.17 6.07
N PHE A 584 -15.50 -8.63 5.49
CA PHE A 584 -16.75 -7.88 5.37
C PHE A 584 -17.83 -8.55 6.22
N VAL A 585 -18.62 -7.76 6.95
CA VAL A 585 -19.84 -8.24 7.61
C VAL A 585 -21.00 -7.33 7.28
N CYS A 586 -21.96 -7.83 6.50
CA CYS A 586 -23.22 -7.16 6.22
C CYS A 586 -24.25 -7.57 7.27
N MET A 587 -24.86 -6.58 7.93
CA MET A 587 -25.92 -6.73 8.92
C MET A 587 -27.17 -6.00 8.40
N LYS A 588 -28.33 -6.67 8.42
CA LYS A 588 -29.64 -6.12 8.03
C LYS A 588 -30.16 -5.03 8.96
N ASN A 589 -29.65 -4.98 10.20
CA ASN A 589 -30.02 -4.00 11.20
C ASN A 589 -28.75 -3.46 11.92
N ASN A 590 -28.77 -2.17 12.29
CA ASN A 590 -27.65 -1.47 12.92
C ASN A 590 -27.83 -1.27 14.43
N THR A 591 -28.86 -1.88 15.03
CA THR A 591 -29.20 -1.91 16.47
C THR A 591 -28.04 -2.25 17.41
N ILE A 592 -27.03 -2.98 16.93
CA ILE A 592 -25.81 -3.28 17.71
C ILE A 592 -24.91 -2.04 17.92
N TYR A 593 -25.13 -0.94 17.20
CA TYR A 593 -24.43 0.33 17.40
C TYR A 593 -25.36 1.38 18.04
N SER A 594 -24.78 2.30 18.80
CA SER A 594 -25.54 3.40 19.42
C SER A 594 -25.87 4.48 18.38
N ILE A 595 -27.15 4.76 18.19
CA ILE A 595 -27.68 5.77 17.26
C ILE A 595 -28.66 6.66 18.03
N PRO A 596 -28.73 7.99 17.77
CA PRO A 596 -29.70 8.87 18.41
C PRO A 596 -31.15 8.40 18.23
N GLU A 597 -31.95 8.54 19.29
CA GLU A 597 -33.25 7.87 19.43
C GLU A 597 -34.26 8.18 18.32
N ALA A 598 -34.14 9.35 17.67
CA ALA A 598 -34.99 9.79 16.57
C ALA A 598 -34.90 8.95 15.27
N ALA A 599 -33.95 8.02 15.16
CA ALA A 599 -33.78 7.14 13.98
C ALA A 599 -34.11 5.65 14.25
N THR A 600 -34.63 5.32 15.43
CA THR A 600 -34.72 3.93 15.95
C THR A 600 -35.80 3.04 15.34
N SER A 601 -36.72 3.59 14.54
CA SER A 601 -37.85 2.85 13.95
C SER A 601 -37.54 2.15 12.61
N ALA A 602 -36.27 2.13 12.17
CA ALA A 602 -35.89 1.73 10.82
C ALA A 602 -34.90 0.56 10.81
N ASN A 603 -35.23 -0.51 10.07
CA ASN A 603 -34.29 -1.60 9.72
C ASN A 603 -33.22 -1.07 8.76
N ILE A 604 -32.19 -0.41 9.29
CA ILE A 604 -31.11 0.17 8.50
C ILE A 604 -29.91 -0.78 8.53
N PRO A 605 -29.31 -1.15 7.38
CA PRO A 605 -28.17 -2.04 7.38
C PRO A 605 -26.90 -1.37 7.91
N ALA A 606 -26.02 -2.19 8.48
CA ALA A 606 -24.65 -1.83 8.81
C ALA A 606 -23.66 -2.75 8.07
N LEU A 607 -22.54 -2.18 7.62
CA LEU A 607 -21.45 -2.89 6.98
C LEU A 607 -20.18 -2.67 7.80
N LEU A 608 -19.63 -3.73 8.38
CA LEU A 608 -18.25 -3.74 8.87
C LEU A 608 -17.32 -4.06 7.69
N LEU A 609 -16.29 -3.24 7.53
CA LEU A 609 -15.18 -3.42 6.59
C LEU A 609 -13.87 -3.34 7.39
N GLU A 610 -13.15 -4.46 7.50
CA GLU A 610 -11.90 -4.56 8.25
C GLU A 610 -10.84 -5.34 7.46
N SER A 611 -9.55 -5.09 7.72
CA SER A 611 -8.45 -5.96 7.27
C SER A 611 -7.75 -6.57 8.47
N HIS A 612 -7.21 -7.78 8.31
CA HIS A 612 -6.53 -8.49 9.40
C HIS A 612 -5.18 -7.84 9.80
N ASP A 613 -4.58 -7.04 8.91
CA ASP A 613 -3.27 -6.44 9.14
C ASP A 613 -3.41 -4.98 9.60
N GLU A 614 -3.12 -4.72 10.86
CA GLU A 614 -3.33 -3.40 11.49
C GLU A 614 -2.18 -2.38 11.23
N GLN A 615 -1.24 -2.70 10.34
CA GLN A 615 0.01 -1.95 10.11
C GLN A 615 0.23 -1.67 8.60
N ASP A 616 0.72 -0.47 8.28
CA ASP A 616 0.92 0.12 6.93
C ASP A 616 -0.32 0.28 6.01
N PRO A 617 -0.42 1.40 5.26
CA PRO A 617 -1.56 1.72 4.42
C PRO A 617 -1.71 0.76 3.23
N LEU A 618 -2.87 0.13 3.13
CA LEU A 618 -3.22 -0.85 2.07
C LEU A 618 -3.47 -0.21 0.68
N ILE A 619 -3.68 1.12 0.63
CA ILE A 619 -4.10 1.89 -0.54
C ILE A 619 -3.13 3.06 -0.74
N MET A 620 -2.61 3.25 -1.96
CA MET A 620 -1.88 4.47 -2.34
C MET A 620 -2.85 5.66 -2.48
N PRO A 621 -2.49 6.89 -2.06
CA PRO A 621 -3.35 8.07 -2.25
C PRO A 621 -3.76 8.38 -3.70
N THR A 622 -3.09 7.78 -4.68
CA THR A 622 -3.38 7.88 -6.12
C THR A 622 -4.38 6.85 -6.63
N ASP A 623 -4.48 5.68 -5.98
CA ASP A 623 -5.00 4.46 -6.61
C ASP A 623 -6.47 4.22 -6.25
N GLY A 624 -7.29 5.25 -6.42
CA GLY A 624 -8.75 5.20 -6.21
C GLY A 624 -9.17 5.23 -4.74
N LYS A 625 -10.44 4.90 -4.50
CA LYS A 625 -11.10 4.91 -3.19
C LYS A 625 -12.07 3.72 -3.11
N THR A 626 -12.36 3.23 -1.91
CA THR A 626 -13.30 2.13 -1.71
C THR A 626 -14.72 2.61 -1.96
N LEU A 627 -15.48 1.85 -2.76
CA LEU A 627 -16.90 2.07 -3.00
C LEU A 627 -17.72 1.14 -2.11
N ILE A 628 -18.72 1.69 -1.44
CA ILE A 628 -19.71 0.95 -0.65
C ILE A 628 -21.11 1.38 -1.09
N ALA A 629 -22.06 0.45 -1.15
CA ALA A 629 -23.47 0.81 -1.29
C ALA A 629 -24.34 0.08 -0.27
N LEU A 630 -25.33 0.79 0.25
CA LEU A 630 -26.25 0.31 1.28
C LEU A 630 -27.70 0.58 0.87
N ARG A 631 -28.61 -0.37 1.17
CA ARG A 631 -30.05 -0.24 0.87
C ARG A 631 -30.86 0.26 2.08
N PRO A 632 -31.57 1.39 2.01
CA PRO A 632 -32.55 1.77 3.03
C PRO A 632 -33.83 0.93 2.90
N SER A 633 -34.30 0.31 3.98
CA SER A 633 -35.44 -0.63 3.95
C SER A 633 -36.82 -0.01 3.64
N PHE A 634 -36.93 1.31 3.50
CA PHE A 634 -38.21 1.99 3.24
C PHE A 634 -38.48 2.38 1.78
N LEU A 635 -37.60 1.99 0.83
CA LEU A 635 -37.88 2.13 -0.60
C LEU A 635 -38.88 1.07 -1.10
N SER A 636 -40.13 1.20 -0.64
CA SER A 636 -41.30 0.74 -1.41
C SER A 636 -41.51 1.72 -2.57
N ALA A 637 -41.77 1.21 -3.77
CA ALA A 637 -41.88 2.02 -4.99
C ALA A 637 -43.05 3.02 -5.04
N TYR A 638 -43.83 3.12 -3.95
CA TYR A 638 -45.08 3.90 -3.87
C TYR A 638 -44.97 5.20 -3.06
N TYR A 639 -43.89 5.39 -2.28
CA TYR A 639 -43.71 6.59 -1.44
C TYR A 639 -42.26 7.09 -1.45
N PRO A 640 -42.00 8.40 -1.60
CA PRO A 640 -40.66 8.95 -1.45
C PRO A 640 -40.19 8.87 0.01
N PRO A 641 -38.88 8.69 0.27
CA PRO A 641 -38.36 8.63 1.63
C PRO A 641 -38.54 9.97 2.36
N LEU A 642 -38.97 9.92 3.63
CA LEU A 642 -39.18 11.11 4.48
C LEU A 642 -37.93 12.00 4.65
N PHE A 643 -36.74 11.41 4.49
CA PHE A 643 -35.46 12.09 4.69
C PHE A 643 -34.44 11.67 3.62
N ASN A 644 -33.58 12.60 3.24
CA ASN A 644 -32.33 12.28 2.54
C ASN A 644 -31.41 11.50 3.48
N TYR A 645 -30.95 10.33 3.05
CA TYR A 645 -29.93 9.54 3.75
C TYR A 645 -28.55 9.76 3.13
N THR A 646 -27.52 9.72 3.98
CA THR A 646 -26.10 9.66 3.61
C THR A 646 -25.45 8.45 4.29
N CYS A 647 -24.37 7.93 3.70
CA CYS A 647 -23.51 6.99 4.42
C CYS A 647 -22.75 7.73 5.52
N ALA A 648 -22.55 7.07 6.66
CA ALA A 648 -21.77 7.55 7.80
C ALA A 648 -20.86 6.42 8.32
N VAL A 649 -19.66 6.76 8.79
CA VAL A 649 -18.71 5.86 9.44
C VAL A 649 -18.77 6.05 10.96
N TYR A 650 -18.65 4.96 11.71
CA TYR A 650 -18.46 5.03 13.16
C TYR A 650 -17.01 5.35 13.51
N ASP A 651 -16.77 6.52 14.09
CA ASP A 651 -15.47 6.98 14.51
C ASP A 651 -15.12 6.41 15.89
N LYS A 652 -14.07 5.56 15.96
CA LYS A 652 -13.64 4.89 17.19
C LYS A 652 -13.07 5.86 18.23
N GLU A 653 -12.47 6.98 17.81
CA GLU A 653 -11.88 7.98 18.71
C GLU A 653 -12.97 8.88 19.31
N GLN A 654 -13.87 9.37 18.47
CA GLN A 654 -14.95 10.28 18.88
C GLN A 654 -16.18 9.53 19.44
N LYS A 655 -16.21 8.20 19.35
CA LYS A 655 -17.29 7.30 19.79
C LYS A 655 -18.66 7.67 19.19
N GLY A 656 -18.67 8.13 17.94
CA GLY A 656 -19.85 8.68 17.29
C GLY A 656 -19.82 8.53 15.77
N TRP A 657 -20.94 8.81 15.13
CA TRP A 657 -21.06 8.74 13.67
C TRP A 657 -20.54 10.01 13.00
N SER A 658 -19.82 9.84 11.89
CA SER A 658 -19.23 10.92 11.12
C SER A 658 -19.40 10.71 9.61
N ILE A 659 -19.45 11.81 8.86
CA ILE A 659 -19.39 11.81 7.39
C ILE A 659 -17.98 12.19 6.88
N ASN A 660 -17.02 12.43 7.77
CA ASN A 660 -15.69 12.92 7.42
C ASN A 660 -14.87 11.85 6.68
N GLY A 661 -14.66 12.08 5.37
CA GLY A 661 -13.98 11.15 4.47
C GLY A 661 -14.91 10.26 3.64
N ILE A 662 -16.22 10.58 3.58
CA ILE A 662 -17.22 9.88 2.77
C ILE A 662 -17.87 10.84 1.78
N THR A 663 -18.04 10.40 0.54
CA THR A 663 -18.66 11.15 -0.56
C THR A 663 -19.80 10.33 -1.19
N VAL A 664 -21.03 10.85 -1.21
CA VAL A 664 -22.18 10.17 -1.86
C VAL A 664 -22.09 10.37 -3.37
N LEU A 665 -21.96 9.28 -4.14
CA LEU A 665 -21.87 9.31 -5.61
C LEU A 665 -23.24 9.18 -6.28
N SER A 666 -24.10 8.31 -5.77
CA SER A 666 -25.46 8.13 -6.27
C SER A 666 -26.41 7.73 -5.14
N ARG A 667 -27.64 8.25 -5.17
CA ARG A 667 -28.72 7.85 -4.25
C ARG A 667 -29.69 6.83 -4.85
N ASN A 668 -29.40 6.36 -6.07
CA ASN A 668 -30.15 5.32 -6.79
C ASN A 668 -29.20 4.50 -7.67
N PHE A 669 -28.22 3.85 -7.02
CA PHE A 669 -27.46 2.75 -7.58
C PHE A 669 -28.29 1.45 -7.47
N GLU A 670 -27.84 0.35 -8.10
CA GLU A 670 -28.55 -0.95 -8.23
C GLU A 670 -29.69 -1.19 -7.22
N ASP A 671 -30.90 -1.41 -7.76
CA ASP A 671 -32.11 -1.75 -7.01
C ASP A 671 -32.57 -0.71 -5.96
N GLY A 672 -31.98 0.49 -5.90
CA GLY A 672 -32.27 1.53 -4.92
C GLY A 672 -31.25 1.63 -3.78
N MET A 673 -30.00 1.18 -3.99
CA MET A 673 -28.90 1.39 -3.05
C MET A 673 -28.34 2.81 -3.14
N ILE A 674 -27.84 3.33 -2.01
CA ILE A 674 -27.09 4.58 -1.95
C ILE A 674 -25.60 4.23 -2.03
N LEU A 675 -24.96 4.63 -3.13
CA LEU A 675 -23.54 4.42 -3.42
C LEU A 675 -22.71 5.58 -2.87
N CYS A 676 -21.72 5.23 -2.07
CA CYS A 676 -20.81 6.13 -1.39
C CYS A 676 -19.35 5.69 -1.60
N GLU A 677 -18.46 6.66 -1.58
CA GLU A 677 -17.02 6.51 -1.76
C GLU A 677 -16.32 6.86 -0.44
N THR A 678 -15.31 6.10 -0.03
CA THR A 678 -14.62 6.25 1.26
C THR A 678 -13.13 5.87 1.17
N THR A 679 -12.29 6.58 1.93
CA THR A 679 -10.88 6.20 2.17
C THR A 679 -10.66 5.44 3.47
N LYS A 680 -11.69 5.37 4.34
CA LYS A 680 -11.62 4.75 5.66
C LYS A 680 -12.07 3.29 5.64
N PHE A 681 -11.56 2.52 6.59
CA PHE A 681 -12.05 1.20 7.00
C PHE A 681 -12.75 1.35 8.36
N GLY A 682 -13.69 0.46 8.69
CA GLY A 682 -14.51 0.56 9.90
C GLY A 682 -15.97 0.13 9.68
N VAL A 683 -16.87 0.65 10.51
CA VAL A 683 -18.31 0.36 10.44
C VAL A 683 -19.04 1.48 9.70
N PHE A 684 -19.82 1.13 8.69
CA PHE A 684 -20.63 2.04 7.88
C PHE A 684 -22.12 1.75 8.07
N THR A 685 -22.95 2.79 8.05
CA THR A 685 -24.42 2.67 8.02
C THR A 685 -25.04 3.87 7.28
N LEU A 686 -26.35 3.83 7.03
CA LEU A 686 -27.08 4.99 6.51
C LEU A 686 -27.69 5.82 7.64
N LEU A 687 -27.50 7.13 7.62
CA LEU A 687 -28.13 8.05 8.58
C LEU A 687 -28.75 9.25 7.86
N PRO A 688 -29.85 9.83 8.38
CA PRO A 688 -30.44 11.03 7.83
C PRO A 688 -29.44 12.20 7.79
N GLU A 689 -29.35 12.85 6.64
CA GLU A 689 -28.41 13.95 6.36
C GLU A 689 -28.62 15.16 7.30
N HIS A 690 -29.84 15.32 7.85
CA HIS A 690 -30.16 16.36 8.83
C HIS A 690 -29.44 16.17 10.19
N LEU A 691 -28.93 14.98 10.51
CA LEU A 691 -28.15 14.75 11.74
C LEU A 691 -26.73 15.33 11.63
N PHE A 692 -26.22 15.53 10.42
CA PHE A 692 -24.91 16.13 10.14
C PHE A 692 -25.04 17.57 9.62
N SER A 693 -26.18 17.92 9.01
CA SER A 693 -26.49 19.29 8.60
C SER A 693 -26.83 20.17 9.81
N SER A 694 -25.79 20.73 10.44
CA SER A 694 -25.98 21.91 11.28
C SER A 694 -26.57 23.04 10.42
N ARG A 695 -27.85 23.37 10.61
CA ARG A 695 -28.50 24.56 10.02
C ARG A 695 -27.98 25.86 10.65
N THR A 696 -26.66 26.05 10.67
CA THR A 696 -26.03 27.35 10.83
C THR A 696 -26.28 28.14 9.55
N THR A 697 -27.31 28.98 9.57
CA THR A 697 -27.57 29.93 8.48
C THR A 697 -26.34 30.82 8.25
N PHE A 698 -26.22 31.39 7.05
CA PHE A 698 -25.19 32.40 6.76
C PHE A 698 -25.16 33.50 7.84
N MET A 699 -26.33 33.92 8.33
CA MET A 699 -26.47 34.86 9.44
C MET A 699 -25.88 34.35 10.76
N ALA A 700 -26.06 33.08 11.13
CA ALA A 700 -25.47 32.53 12.35
C ALA A 700 -23.93 32.53 12.30
N ASN A 701 -23.35 32.15 11.16
CA ASN A 701 -21.90 32.22 10.98
C ASN A 701 -21.40 33.66 10.95
N PHE A 702 -22.09 34.56 10.25
CA PHE A 702 -21.77 36.00 10.22
C PHE A 702 -21.82 36.63 11.61
N ILE A 703 -22.82 36.32 12.43
CA ILE A 703 -22.99 36.88 13.78
C ILE A 703 -22.04 36.26 14.81
N ASN A 704 -21.47 35.08 14.53
CA ASN A 704 -20.31 34.55 15.27
C ASN A 704 -18.99 35.19 14.85
N ILE A 705 -18.87 35.65 13.60
CA ILE A 705 -17.67 36.33 13.07
C ILE A 705 -17.69 37.85 13.38
N LEU A 706 -18.86 38.46 13.54
CA LEU A 706 -19.03 39.90 13.74
C LEU A 706 -18.19 40.49 14.89
N PRO A 707 -18.09 39.86 16.09
CA PRO A 707 -17.21 40.35 17.16
C PRO A 707 -15.72 40.36 16.78
N ILE A 708 -15.29 39.44 15.92
CA ILE A 708 -13.89 39.37 15.46
C ILE A 708 -13.57 40.58 14.58
N VAL A 709 -14.49 40.94 13.67
CA VAL A 709 -14.33 42.07 12.75
C VAL A 709 -14.33 43.39 13.51
N THR A 710 -15.23 43.58 14.48
CA THR A 710 -15.28 44.81 15.28
C THR A 710 -14.07 44.94 16.20
N CYS A 711 -13.59 43.85 16.82
CA CYS A 711 -12.33 43.88 17.58
C CYS A 711 -11.12 44.19 16.69
N PHE A 712 -11.03 43.67 15.47
CA PHE A 712 -9.90 43.95 14.58
C PHE A 712 -9.87 45.42 14.14
N ILE A 713 -11.04 46.02 13.85
CA ILE A 713 -11.17 47.46 13.60
C ILE A 713 -10.78 48.28 14.83
N ALA A 714 -11.27 47.88 16.01
CA ALA A 714 -10.94 48.54 17.28
C ALA A 714 -9.43 48.58 17.52
N VAL A 715 -8.77 47.42 17.40
CA VAL A 715 -7.31 47.25 17.57
C VAL A 715 -6.51 48.14 16.62
N ILE A 716 -6.88 48.22 15.34
CA ILE A 716 -6.17 49.06 14.37
C ILE A 716 -6.29 50.55 14.76
N VAL A 717 -7.49 51.00 15.11
CA VAL A 717 -7.73 52.41 15.47
C VAL A 717 -7.01 52.78 16.78
N THR A 718 -7.12 51.95 17.82
CA THR A 718 -6.49 52.24 19.13
C THR A 718 -4.97 52.16 19.07
N MET A 719 -4.38 51.19 18.35
CA MET A 719 -2.93 51.11 18.16
C MET A 719 -2.39 52.30 17.36
N PHE A 720 -3.12 52.77 16.34
CA PHE A 720 -2.74 53.96 15.58
C PHE A 720 -2.78 55.23 16.44
N LEU A 721 -3.82 55.42 17.27
CA LEU A 721 -3.92 56.55 18.20
C LEU A 721 -2.85 56.49 19.30
N LEU A 722 -2.54 55.30 19.82
CA LEU A 722 -1.44 55.10 20.78
C LEU A 722 -0.08 55.43 20.16
N LEU A 723 0.18 55.01 18.91
CA LEU A 723 1.41 55.33 18.19
C LEU A 723 1.57 56.84 17.95
N ILE A 724 0.50 57.55 17.59
CA ILE A 724 0.52 59.02 17.46
C ILE A 724 0.84 59.68 18.81
N SER A 725 0.27 59.19 19.91
CA SER A 725 0.53 59.70 21.27
C SER A 725 2.01 59.57 21.66
N ILE A 726 2.66 58.44 21.31
CA ILE A 726 4.11 58.23 21.50
C ILE A 726 4.92 59.30 20.77
N CYS A 727 4.62 59.54 19.49
CA CYS A 727 5.35 60.52 18.67
C CYS A 727 5.15 61.98 19.12
N GLN A 728 4.07 62.29 19.85
CA GLN A 728 3.73 63.66 20.26
C GLN A 728 4.19 64.03 21.67
N LYS A 729 4.27 63.08 22.61
CA LYS A 729 4.57 63.36 24.04
C LYS A 729 5.88 62.77 24.56
N ALA A 730 6.89 62.69 23.70
CA ALA A 730 8.22 62.15 23.98
C ALA A 730 9.08 62.95 25.00
N SER A 731 8.53 63.97 25.66
CA SER A 731 9.22 64.85 26.61
C SER A 731 9.02 64.47 28.09
N ASP A 732 7.99 63.69 28.44
CA ASP A 732 7.78 63.19 29.81
C ASP A 732 8.34 61.76 29.96
N PRO A 733 9.42 61.56 30.75
CA PRO A 733 10.01 60.23 30.94
C PRO A 733 9.09 59.26 31.69
N ALA A 734 8.18 59.72 32.55
CA ALA A 734 7.22 58.86 33.22
C ALA A 734 6.20 58.30 32.22
N LEU A 735 5.72 59.16 31.32
CA LEU A 735 4.79 58.77 30.25
C LEU A 735 5.46 57.85 29.23
N CYS A 736 6.72 58.10 28.86
CA CYS A 736 7.48 57.25 27.94
C CYS A 736 7.68 55.83 28.46
N VAL A 737 7.94 55.65 29.76
CA VAL A 737 8.02 54.31 30.39
C VAL A 737 6.68 53.58 30.31
N PHE A 738 5.57 54.27 30.65
CA PHE A 738 4.23 53.68 30.56
C PHE A 738 3.90 53.24 29.12
N LEU A 739 4.17 54.11 28.14
CA LEU A 739 3.95 53.84 26.72
C LEU A 739 4.79 52.67 26.20
N PHE A 740 6.06 52.57 26.59
CA PHE A 740 6.92 51.43 26.27
C PHE A 740 6.35 50.12 26.82
N MET A 741 5.87 50.12 28.07
CA MET A 741 5.30 48.94 28.71
C MET A 741 3.97 48.50 28.09
N VAL A 742 3.12 49.44 27.69
CA VAL A 742 1.95 49.16 26.85
C VAL A 742 2.38 48.46 25.55
N LEU A 743 3.39 48.99 24.85
CA LEU A 743 3.89 48.40 23.60
C LEU A 743 4.48 46.99 23.78
N VAL A 744 5.21 46.72 24.87
CA VAL A 744 5.72 45.38 25.21
C VAL A 744 4.58 44.39 25.43
N VAL A 745 3.56 44.75 26.22
CA VAL A 745 2.40 43.89 26.49
C VAL A 745 1.65 43.56 25.19
N HIS A 746 1.45 44.53 24.30
CA HIS A 746 0.78 44.32 23.02
C HIS A 746 1.63 43.47 22.07
N SER A 747 2.96 43.67 22.05
CA SER A 747 3.89 42.86 21.24
C SER A 747 3.87 41.38 21.65
N ALA A 748 3.80 41.09 22.95
CA ALA A 748 3.71 39.71 23.45
C ALA A 748 2.40 39.02 23.01
N HIS A 749 1.26 39.71 23.12
CA HIS A 749 -0.03 39.16 22.68
C HIS A 749 -0.08 38.97 21.14
N LEU A 750 0.54 39.87 20.37
CA LEU A 750 0.64 39.74 18.91
C LEU A 750 1.46 38.50 18.50
N PHE A 751 2.56 38.21 19.20
CA PHE A 751 3.39 37.02 18.93
C PHE A 751 2.60 35.71 19.10
N VAL A 752 1.82 35.58 20.17
CA VAL A 752 0.95 34.42 20.41
C VAL A 752 -0.10 34.26 19.30
N LEU A 753 -0.67 35.37 18.83
CA LEU A 753 -1.70 35.38 17.78
C LEU A 753 -1.15 35.04 16.38
N VAL A 754 0.09 35.42 16.08
CA VAL A 754 0.75 35.16 14.78
C VAL A 754 1.39 33.77 14.71
N ALA A 755 1.80 33.18 15.84
CA ALA A 755 2.52 31.90 15.89
C ALA A 755 1.76 30.73 16.57
N PRO A 756 0.45 30.49 16.32
CA PRO A 756 -0.36 29.54 17.10
C PRO A 756 0.11 28.07 17.00
N HIS A 757 0.89 27.72 15.98
CA HIS A 757 1.51 26.39 15.85
C HIS A 757 2.64 26.13 16.85
N PHE A 758 3.37 27.16 17.31
CA PHE A 758 4.40 26.99 18.36
C PHE A 758 3.77 26.73 19.74
N PHE A 759 2.51 27.13 19.95
CA PHE A 759 1.78 27.02 21.20
C PHE A 759 0.65 25.96 21.16
N ASN A 760 0.54 25.22 20.06
CA ASN A 760 -0.45 24.15 19.84
C ASN A 760 -1.93 24.59 19.98
N ILE A 761 -2.22 25.87 19.73
CA ILE A 761 -3.54 26.50 19.87
C ILE A 761 -4.37 26.20 18.61
N ARG A 762 -5.12 25.09 18.60
CA ARG A 762 -5.78 24.53 17.40
C ARG A 762 -7.32 24.49 17.42
N HIS A 763 -8.00 25.07 18.41
CA HIS A 763 -9.47 25.21 18.38
C HIS A 763 -9.90 26.64 17.98
N LEU A 764 -10.87 26.72 17.07
CA LEU A 764 -11.24 27.94 16.34
C LEU A 764 -11.70 29.09 17.25
N ASP A 765 -12.24 28.79 18.43
CA ASP A 765 -12.70 29.78 19.41
C ASP A 765 -11.53 30.50 20.11
N GLN A 766 -10.37 29.86 20.23
CA GLN A 766 -9.23 30.33 21.02
C GLN A 766 -8.63 31.67 20.56
N PRO A 767 -8.32 31.90 19.25
CA PRO A 767 -7.78 33.19 18.80
C PRO A 767 -8.76 34.37 18.97
N ILE A 768 -10.07 34.11 19.04
CA ILE A 768 -11.09 35.15 19.26
C ILE A 768 -10.92 35.79 20.64
N TYR A 769 -10.72 34.98 21.68
CA TYR A 769 -10.50 35.48 23.04
C TYR A 769 -9.21 36.30 23.15
N PHE A 770 -8.12 35.92 22.47
CA PHE A 770 -6.88 36.69 22.47
C PHE A 770 -7.00 38.04 21.74
N ALA A 771 -7.68 38.08 20.59
CA ALA A 771 -7.92 39.35 19.86
C ALA A 771 -8.79 40.33 20.69
N LEU A 772 -9.74 39.80 21.44
CA LEU A 772 -10.61 40.57 22.34
C LEU A 772 -9.84 41.09 23.58
N GLN A 773 -9.03 40.26 24.23
CA GLN A 773 -8.16 40.67 25.33
C GLN A 773 -7.22 41.82 24.92
N PHE A 774 -6.60 41.71 23.74
CA PHE A 774 -5.77 42.76 23.14
C PHE A 774 -6.57 44.06 22.96
N SER A 775 -7.77 43.99 22.37
CA SER A 775 -8.63 45.16 22.15
C SER A 775 -8.96 45.90 23.46
N MET A 776 -9.34 45.17 24.51
CA MET A 776 -9.66 45.79 25.81
C MET A 776 -8.44 46.42 26.49
N LEU A 777 -7.28 45.76 26.47
CA LEU A 777 -6.05 46.34 27.02
C LEU A 777 -5.63 47.62 26.28
N SER A 778 -5.83 47.68 24.96
CA SER A 778 -5.52 48.87 24.15
C SER A 778 -6.43 50.07 24.48
N ILE A 779 -7.74 49.84 24.66
CA ILE A 779 -8.71 50.89 25.01
C ILE A 779 -8.46 51.40 26.44
N GLY A 780 -8.30 50.49 27.40
CA GLY A 780 -8.03 50.86 28.80
C GLY A 780 -6.75 51.68 28.96
N ALA A 781 -5.66 51.28 28.30
CA ALA A 781 -4.40 52.01 28.32
C ALA A 781 -4.54 53.40 27.66
N LEU A 782 -5.26 53.51 26.54
CA LEU A 782 -5.47 54.77 25.83
C LEU A 782 -6.29 55.78 26.65
N ILE A 783 -7.37 55.35 27.32
CA ILE A 783 -8.15 56.25 28.18
C ILE A 783 -7.35 56.67 29.42
N ALA A 784 -6.55 55.77 30.00
CA ALA A 784 -5.63 56.10 31.10
C ALA A 784 -4.61 57.18 30.71
N LEU A 785 -4.02 57.09 29.51
CA LEU A 785 -3.11 58.09 28.96
C LEU A 785 -3.77 59.44 28.75
N ILE A 786 -4.97 59.47 28.16
CA ILE A 786 -5.68 60.72 27.90
C ILE A 786 -6.01 61.43 29.22
N ASN A 787 -6.58 60.70 30.20
CA ASN A 787 -6.93 61.26 31.51
C ASN A 787 -5.70 61.74 32.30
N SER A 788 -4.59 61.00 32.28
CA SER A 788 -3.32 61.43 32.86
C SER A 788 -2.84 62.75 32.21
N SER A 789 -2.99 62.91 30.89
CA SER A 789 -2.55 64.13 30.20
C SER A 789 -3.48 65.35 30.37
N VAL A 790 -4.80 65.13 30.50
CA VAL A 790 -5.75 66.20 30.89
C VAL A 790 -5.45 66.67 32.31
N TYR A 791 -5.23 65.75 33.25
CA TYR A 791 -4.80 66.07 34.61
C TYR A 791 -3.48 66.87 34.63
N ALA A 792 -2.45 66.41 33.92
CA ALA A 792 -1.16 67.11 33.85
C ALA A 792 -1.29 68.56 33.35
N LYS A 793 -2.10 68.80 32.30
CA LYS A 793 -2.35 70.14 31.77
C LYS A 793 -3.15 71.05 32.70
N ILE A 794 -4.03 70.49 33.54
CA ILE A 794 -4.73 71.27 34.57
C ILE A 794 -3.75 71.73 35.67
N VAL A 795 -2.81 70.87 36.08
CA VAL A 795 -1.77 71.22 37.08
C VAL A 795 -0.75 72.23 36.51
N GLU A 796 -0.35 72.08 35.24
CA GLU A 796 0.54 73.01 34.52
C GLU A 796 -0.05 74.43 34.40
N LEU A 797 -1.38 74.58 34.41
CA LEU A 797 -2.09 75.86 34.32
C LEU A 797 -2.11 76.68 35.63
N GLU A 798 -1.75 76.06 36.75
CA GLU A 798 -1.87 76.59 38.11
C GLU A 798 -0.51 76.89 38.78
N ASN A 799 0.50 76.02 38.62
CA ASN A 799 1.76 76.09 39.38
C ASN A 799 2.95 76.66 38.60
N ASP A 800 3.25 77.94 38.81
CA ASP A 800 4.60 78.48 38.56
C ASP A 800 5.61 77.88 39.57
N PHE A 801 6.41 76.92 39.09
CA PHE A 801 7.62 76.38 39.72
C PHE A 801 7.56 75.90 41.19
N LYS A 802 7.27 74.61 41.38
CA LYS A 802 8.09 73.64 42.20
C LYS A 802 7.43 72.25 42.32
N GLU A 803 7.97 71.23 41.66
CA GLU A 803 7.55 69.83 41.93
C GLU A 803 8.64 68.74 41.79
N GLY A 804 9.90 69.11 41.55
CA GLY A 804 10.99 68.17 41.18
C GLY A 804 11.32 67.05 42.19
N ALA A 805 10.78 67.08 43.41
CA ALA A 805 10.92 66.01 44.38
C ALA A 805 9.91 64.86 44.19
N HIS A 806 8.67 65.17 43.78
CA HIS A 806 7.62 64.15 43.62
C HIS A 806 7.73 63.39 42.31
N THR A 807 8.27 64.01 41.25
CA THR A 807 8.44 63.39 39.93
C THR A 807 9.33 62.16 40.00
N CYS A 808 10.50 62.23 40.66
CA CYS A 808 11.42 61.10 40.78
C CYS A 808 10.81 59.91 41.54
N VAL A 809 10.13 60.14 42.66
CA VAL A 809 9.48 59.06 43.43
C VAL A 809 8.36 58.39 42.62
N ARG A 810 7.57 59.20 41.89
CA ARG A 810 6.51 58.73 40.98
C ARG A 810 7.08 57.91 39.81
N ILE A 811 8.19 58.35 39.21
CA ILE A 811 8.92 57.61 38.15
C ILE A 811 9.46 56.28 38.69
N VAL A 812 10.11 56.28 39.86
CA VAL A 812 10.69 55.05 40.46
C VAL A 812 9.61 54.04 40.81
N LEU A 813 8.48 54.45 41.40
CA LEU A 813 7.37 53.53 41.69
C LEU A 813 6.74 52.94 40.41
N ILE A 814 6.54 53.76 39.38
CA ILE A 814 5.93 53.31 38.10
C ILE A 814 6.88 52.37 37.34
N THR A 815 8.16 52.71 37.22
CA THR A 815 9.19 51.84 36.59
C THR A 815 9.34 50.51 37.32
N LEU A 816 9.46 50.52 38.65
CA LEU A 816 9.73 49.32 39.44
C LEU A 816 8.56 48.32 39.41
N PHE A 817 7.31 48.79 39.48
CA PHE A 817 6.13 47.93 39.29
C PHE A 817 6.03 47.39 37.85
N ALA A 818 6.26 48.24 36.84
CA ALA A 818 6.06 47.88 35.44
C ALA A 818 7.16 46.96 34.89
N ILE A 819 8.37 46.96 35.45
CA ILE A 819 9.46 46.04 35.05
C ILE A 819 9.33 44.66 35.73
N LEU A 820 9.07 44.62 37.04
CA LEU A 820 9.10 43.36 37.80
C LEU A 820 7.94 42.41 37.48
N MET A 821 6.71 42.93 37.38
CA MET A 821 5.52 42.07 37.21
C MET A 821 5.47 41.31 35.88
N PRO A 822 5.72 41.92 34.71
CA PRO A 822 5.69 41.20 33.44
C PRO A 822 6.80 40.14 33.32
N GLY A 823 8.01 40.44 33.81
CA GLY A 823 9.15 39.51 33.76
C GLY A 823 8.91 38.24 34.59
N ILE A 824 8.42 38.40 35.82
CA ILE A 824 8.08 37.27 36.71
C ILE A 824 6.90 36.47 36.13
N SER A 825 5.88 37.15 35.60
CA SER A 825 4.72 36.48 34.99
C SER A 825 5.11 35.65 33.76
N CYS A 826 5.99 36.18 32.89
CA CYS A 826 6.44 35.48 31.69
C CYS A 826 7.25 34.20 32.01
N LEU A 827 8.15 34.27 33.00
CA LEU A 827 8.91 33.10 33.48
C LEU A 827 8.02 32.02 34.13
N LEU A 828 6.93 32.41 34.80
CA LEU A 828 5.98 31.47 35.40
C LEU A 828 5.06 30.83 34.35
N VAL A 829 4.61 31.59 33.34
CA VAL A 829 3.85 31.06 32.19
C VAL A 829 4.67 29.99 31.45
N TRP A 830 5.93 30.31 31.11
CA TRP A 830 6.86 29.39 30.43
C TRP A 830 7.00 28.03 31.12
N LYS A 831 6.86 27.96 32.45
CA LYS A 831 7.07 26.75 33.25
C LYS A 831 5.83 25.84 33.38
N TYR A 832 4.61 26.33 33.12
CA TYR A 832 3.37 25.61 33.51
C TYR A 832 2.25 25.53 32.44
N ASP A 833 2.39 26.19 31.28
CA ASP A 833 1.28 26.34 30.31
C ASP A 833 0.74 25.01 29.71
N SER A 834 1.57 23.95 29.70
CA SER A 834 1.26 22.60 29.20
C SER A 834 -0.03 21.97 29.79
N LEU A 835 -0.40 22.35 31.02
CA LEU A 835 -1.51 21.76 31.78
C LEU A 835 -2.86 22.48 31.61
N ILE A 836 -2.90 23.65 30.94
CA ILE A 836 -4.09 24.52 30.94
C ILE A 836 -5.05 24.20 29.79
N PHE A 837 -4.54 23.85 28.61
CA PHE A 837 -5.36 23.74 27.40
C PHE A 837 -6.01 22.37 27.14
N THR A 838 -5.53 21.29 27.78
CA THR A 838 -5.97 19.91 27.51
C THR A 838 -7.36 19.55 28.06
N HIS A 839 -7.86 20.27 29.07
CA HIS A 839 -9.07 19.87 29.82
C HIS A 839 -10.26 20.86 29.77
N VAL A 840 -10.17 21.96 29.02
CA VAL A 840 -11.23 22.99 28.96
C VAL A 840 -12.33 22.68 27.93
N VAL A 841 -12.12 21.73 27.02
CA VAL A 841 -12.96 21.53 25.81
C VAL A 841 -14.00 20.40 25.96
N THR A 842 -14.04 19.67 27.08
CA THR A 842 -15.04 18.61 27.32
C THR A 842 -16.32 19.13 28.00
N LYS A 843 -17.47 18.95 27.33
CA LYS A 843 -18.81 19.44 27.70
C LYS A 843 -19.30 19.03 29.11
N GLN A 844 -19.00 19.77 30.18
CA GLN A 844 -19.81 19.78 31.42
C GLN A 844 -19.80 21.17 32.12
N PRO A 845 -20.87 21.54 32.85
CA PRO A 845 -20.94 22.79 33.60
C PRO A 845 -20.37 22.61 35.02
N ILE A 846 -19.07 22.84 35.20
CA ILE A 846 -18.41 22.84 36.52
C ILE A 846 -17.65 24.15 36.71
N LEU A 847 -17.86 24.83 37.85
CA LEU A 847 -17.02 25.97 38.24
C LEU A 847 -15.66 25.43 38.69
N HIS A 848 -14.60 25.86 38.01
CA HIS A 848 -13.21 25.63 38.40
C HIS A 848 -12.48 26.98 38.56
N PRO A 849 -11.42 27.02 39.40
CA PRO A 849 -10.86 28.29 39.88
C PRO A 849 -10.21 29.13 38.77
N LEU A 850 -10.20 30.44 39.01
CA LEU A 850 -9.59 31.46 38.14
C LEU A 850 -8.13 31.09 37.82
N SER A 851 -7.80 30.88 36.54
CA SER A 851 -6.44 30.52 36.14
C SER A 851 -5.48 31.70 36.36
N ILE A 852 -4.36 31.42 37.02
CA ILE A 852 -3.39 32.45 37.42
C ILE A 852 -2.81 33.17 36.19
N SER A 853 -2.62 32.48 35.07
CA SER A 853 -2.14 33.08 33.81
C SER A 853 -3.13 34.09 33.20
N PHE A 854 -4.43 33.82 33.24
CA PHE A 854 -5.48 34.77 32.82
C PHE A 854 -5.59 35.95 33.80
N ALA A 855 -5.48 35.66 35.10
CA ALA A 855 -5.49 36.67 36.15
C ALA A 855 -4.32 37.66 36.01
N THR A 856 -3.08 37.19 35.80
CA THR A 856 -1.89 38.04 35.70
C THR A 856 -1.71 38.71 34.34
N SER A 857 -2.02 38.02 33.23
CA SER A 857 -1.77 38.55 31.88
C SER A 857 -2.83 39.54 31.38
N PHE A 858 -4.07 39.39 31.84
CA PHE A 858 -5.21 40.20 31.35
C PHE A 858 -5.95 40.92 32.48
N LEU A 859 -6.44 40.20 33.49
CA LEU A 859 -7.36 40.78 34.48
C LEU A 859 -6.70 41.86 35.36
N VAL A 860 -5.50 41.59 35.89
CA VAL A 860 -4.76 42.55 36.73
C VAL A 860 -4.34 43.80 35.93
N PRO A 861 -3.73 43.70 34.72
CA PRO A 861 -3.47 44.87 33.89
C PRO A 861 -4.72 45.68 33.54
N LEU A 862 -5.83 45.03 33.19
CA LEU A 862 -7.08 45.71 32.86
C LEU A 862 -7.65 46.50 34.06
N ILE A 863 -7.71 45.87 35.24
CA ILE A 863 -8.16 46.53 36.48
C ILE A 863 -7.23 47.70 36.83
N LEU A 864 -5.92 47.54 36.66
CA LEU A 864 -4.94 48.59 36.94
C LEU A 864 -5.08 49.78 35.98
N TYR A 865 -5.23 49.56 34.67
CA TYR A 865 -5.50 50.63 33.71
C TYR A 865 -6.83 51.33 33.98
N MET A 866 -7.89 50.57 34.30
CA MET A 866 -9.19 51.14 34.66
C MET A 866 -9.11 52.00 35.92
N GLY A 867 -8.42 51.54 36.97
CA GLY A 867 -8.21 52.29 38.21
C GLY A 867 -7.42 53.58 38.00
N ILE A 868 -6.36 53.55 37.19
CA ILE A 868 -5.57 54.73 36.81
C ILE A 868 -6.42 55.72 35.99
N ALA A 869 -7.16 55.23 35.00
CA ALA A 869 -8.02 56.06 34.16
C ALA A 869 -9.13 56.75 34.96
N MET A 870 -9.81 56.02 35.85
CA MET A 870 -10.85 56.54 36.72
C MET A 870 -10.28 57.52 37.76
N GLY A 871 -9.12 57.20 38.36
CA GLY A 871 -8.46 58.05 39.35
C GLY A 871 -8.09 59.42 38.79
N TYR A 872 -7.37 59.48 37.67
CA TYR A 872 -7.02 60.76 37.04
C TYR A 872 -8.24 61.48 36.46
N GLY A 873 -9.21 60.76 35.88
CA GLY A 873 -10.43 61.36 35.32
C GLY A 873 -11.31 62.03 36.39
N ALA A 874 -11.64 61.31 37.46
CA ALA A 874 -12.43 61.83 38.56
C ALA A 874 -11.72 62.98 39.31
N TYR A 875 -10.40 62.87 39.52
CA TYR A 875 -9.63 63.95 40.14
C TYR A 875 -9.57 65.18 39.23
N ALA A 876 -9.29 65.04 37.94
CA ALA A 876 -9.28 66.15 36.98
C ALA A 876 -10.65 66.86 36.90
N PHE A 877 -11.75 66.11 36.91
CA PHE A 877 -13.10 66.66 36.91
C PHE A 877 -13.41 67.44 38.21
N TYR A 878 -13.15 66.84 39.38
CA TYR A 878 -13.34 67.49 40.68
C TYR A 878 -12.46 68.75 40.84
N TYR A 879 -11.19 68.64 40.47
CA TYR A 879 -10.19 69.69 40.64
C TYR A 879 -10.43 70.86 39.68
N GLY A 880 -10.68 70.58 38.39
CA GLY A 880 -11.06 71.59 37.40
C GLY A 880 -12.35 72.31 37.78
N GLY A 881 -13.40 71.57 38.20
CA GLY A 881 -14.65 72.16 38.68
C GLY A 881 -14.46 73.04 39.92
N LYS A 882 -13.61 72.62 40.87
CA LYS A 882 -13.26 73.40 42.07
C LYS A 882 -12.52 74.70 41.72
N ILE A 883 -11.57 74.67 40.79
CA ILE A 883 -10.81 75.87 40.39
C ILE A 883 -11.70 76.84 39.60
N VAL A 884 -12.53 76.37 38.67
CA VAL A 884 -13.50 77.23 37.94
C VAL A 884 -14.40 77.98 38.92
N MET A 885 -14.84 77.34 40.01
CA MET A 885 -15.63 78.00 41.07
C MET A 885 -14.85 79.02 41.92
N ALA A 886 -13.51 79.01 41.87
CA ALA A 886 -12.63 79.89 42.63
C ALA A 886 -12.06 81.06 41.80
N THR A 887 -11.74 80.86 40.52
CA THR A 887 -11.00 81.82 39.68
C THR A 887 -11.90 82.81 38.92
N ARG A 888 -12.54 83.74 39.63
CA ARG A 888 -13.53 84.71 39.07
C ARG A 888 -13.00 85.86 38.19
N PHE A 889 -11.71 85.91 37.85
CA PHE A 889 -11.08 87.15 37.33
C PHE A 889 -10.32 87.05 35.99
N VAL A 890 -10.30 85.89 35.32
CA VAL A 890 -9.64 85.76 34.00
C VAL A 890 -10.46 84.87 33.04
N GLU A 891 -11.46 85.48 32.41
CA GLU A 891 -12.42 84.86 31.47
C GLU A 891 -11.78 83.90 30.44
N ARG A 892 -10.59 84.22 29.92
CA ARG A 892 -9.89 83.36 28.93
C ARG A 892 -9.23 82.11 29.55
N LYS A 893 -8.75 82.17 30.80
CA LYS A 893 -8.28 80.97 31.53
C LYS A 893 -9.47 80.13 32.00
N GLU A 894 -10.55 80.79 32.46
CA GLU A 894 -11.78 80.16 32.93
C GLU A 894 -12.44 79.29 31.84
N ASN A 895 -12.66 79.86 30.64
CA ASN A 895 -13.22 79.11 29.50
C ASN A 895 -12.36 77.89 29.09
N LEU A 896 -11.04 78.02 29.12
CA LEU A 896 -10.12 76.91 28.82
C LEU A 896 -10.16 75.80 29.88
N LEU A 897 -10.21 76.18 31.16
CA LEU A 897 -10.28 75.23 32.27
C LEU A 897 -11.64 74.53 32.33
N HIS A 898 -12.70 75.22 31.92
CA HIS A 898 -14.03 74.67 31.67
C HIS A 898 -14.02 73.65 30.50
N ASP A 899 -13.45 73.98 29.34
CA ASP A 899 -13.24 73.02 28.23
C ASP A 899 -12.48 71.76 28.70
N LEU A 900 -11.43 71.92 29.52
CA LEU A 900 -10.65 70.81 30.10
C LEU A 900 -11.44 69.98 31.14
N SER A 901 -12.28 70.61 31.98
CA SER A 901 -13.10 69.88 32.95
C SER A 901 -14.25 69.11 32.28
N HIS A 902 -14.86 69.66 31.23
CA HIS A 902 -15.82 68.92 30.39
C HIS A 902 -15.16 67.77 29.64
N ALA A 903 -13.90 67.91 29.21
CA ALA A 903 -13.14 66.79 28.67
C ALA A 903 -12.98 65.66 29.70
N ALA A 904 -12.60 65.98 30.94
CA ALA A 904 -12.50 65.00 32.03
C ALA A 904 -13.85 64.35 32.39
N GLY A 905 -14.96 65.08 32.30
CA GLY A 905 -16.31 64.52 32.46
C GLY A 905 -16.69 63.57 31.31
N ALA A 906 -16.40 63.95 30.08
CA ALA A 906 -16.68 63.13 28.89
C ALA A 906 -15.88 61.82 28.87
N SER A 907 -14.63 61.81 29.34
CA SER A 907 -13.83 60.57 29.41
C SER A 907 -14.33 59.59 30.48
N VAL A 908 -14.88 60.09 31.59
CA VAL A 908 -15.56 59.25 32.58
C VAL A 908 -16.83 58.61 31.99
N LEU A 909 -17.56 59.31 31.12
CA LEU A 909 -18.68 58.71 30.38
C LEU A 909 -18.21 57.59 29.42
N VAL A 910 -17.11 57.79 28.69
CA VAL A 910 -16.52 56.74 27.83
C VAL A 910 -16.06 55.52 28.65
N MET A 911 -15.49 55.74 29.85
CA MET A 911 -15.15 54.65 30.77
C MET A 911 -16.38 53.80 31.16
N LEU A 912 -17.54 54.41 31.40
CA LEU A 912 -18.76 53.67 31.75
C LEU A 912 -19.25 52.75 30.61
N VAL A 913 -19.12 53.17 29.35
CA VAL A 913 -19.44 52.30 28.19
C VAL A 913 -18.44 51.15 28.11
N PHE A 914 -17.15 51.41 28.35
CA PHE A 914 -16.09 50.40 28.37
C PHE A 914 -16.25 49.38 29.51
N TYR A 915 -16.77 49.78 30.68
CA TYR A 915 -17.17 48.83 31.73
C TYR A 915 -18.29 47.87 31.27
N GLY A 916 -19.26 48.35 30.49
CA GLY A 916 -20.31 47.50 29.91
C GLY A 916 -19.76 46.45 28.94
N ASP A 917 -18.83 46.86 28.07
CA ASP A 917 -18.12 45.96 27.15
C ASP A 917 -17.32 44.89 27.92
N ALA A 918 -16.59 45.30 28.96
CA ALA A 918 -15.79 44.43 29.82
C ALA A 918 -16.63 43.39 30.61
N VAL A 919 -17.89 43.70 30.97
CA VAL A 919 -18.79 42.75 31.63
C VAL A 919 -19.31 41.71 30.62
N LEU A 920 -19.71 42.13 29.42
CA LEU A 920 -20.24 41.24 28.37
C LEU A 920 -19.23 40.19 27.88
N PHE A 921 -17.93 40.43 28.08
CA PHE A 921 -16.87 39.44 27.82
C PHE A 921 -16.99 38.17 28.69
N PHE A 922 -17.49 38.29 29.92
CA PHE A 922 -17.54 37.15 30.86
C PHE A 922 -18.78 36.26 30.68
N GLU A 923 -19.84 36.73 30.02
CA GLU A 923 -20.98 35.89 29.65
C GLU A 923 -20.62 34.96 28.50
N LYS A 924 -20.56 33.64 28.72
CA LYS A 924 -20.04 32.70 27.71
C LYS A 924 -20.98 32.39 26.53
N TYR A 925 -22.30 32.60 26.63
CA TYR A 925 -23.25 32.15 25.60
C TYR A 925 -24.37 33.17 25.33
N GLY A 926 -24.63 33.50 24.06
CA GLY A 926 -25.81 34.27 23.66
C GLY A 926 -25.71 34.87 22.26
N PHE A 927 -26.75 34.71 21.44
CA PHE A 927 -26.86 35.36 20.12
C PHE A 927 -26.93 36.89 20.25
N MET A 928 -27.79 37.38 21.15
CA MET A 928 -27.94 38.82 21.41
C MET A 928 -26.66 39.43 21.98
N ARG A 929 -25.90 38.70 22.83
CA ARG A 929 -24.61 39.14 23.37
C ARG A 929 -23.65 39.53 22.25
N ASN A 930 -23.45 38.69 21.21
CA ASN A 930 -22.54 39.00 20.11
C ASN A 930 -22.88 40.32 19.40
N ILE A 931 -24.18 40.59 19.22
CA ILE A 931 -24.66 41.81 18.55
C ILE A 931 -24.46 43.03 19.46
N ILE A 932 -24.91 42.96 20.72
CA ILE A 932 -24.80 44.05 21.70
C ILE A 932 -23.33 44.42 21.94
N PHE A 933 -22.47 43.40 22.15
CA PHE A 933 -21.02 43.56 22.29
C PHE A 933 -20.41 44.24 21.05
N SER A 934 -20.72 43.76 19.84
CA SER A 934 -20.19 44.34 18.59
C SER A 934 -20.60 45.80 18.39
N VAL A 935 -21.80 46.17 18.83
CA VAL A 935 -22.30 47.56 18.78
C VAL A 935 -21.61 48.44 19.82
N LEU A 936 -21.46 47.97 21.07
CA LEU A 936 -20.78 48.72 22.13
C LEU A 936 -19.31 48.97 21.79
N GLN A 937 -18.59 47.99 21.25
CA GLN A 937 -17.19 48.15 20.86
C GLN A 937 -17.01 49.19 19.73
N LEU A 938 -17.92 49.22 18.75
CA LEU A 938 -17.92 50.26 17.70
C LEU A 938 -18.27 51.66 18.26
N ILE A 939 -19.16 51.74 19.25
CA ILE A 939 -19.48 53.02 19.93
C ILE A 939 -18.28 53.51 20.76
N CYS A 940 -17.66 52.65 21.58
CA CYS A 940 -16.46 52.98 22.36
C CYS A 940 -15.34 53.54 21.48
N THR A 941 -15.01 52.83 20.39
CA THR A 941 -13.93 53.22 19.48
C THR A 941 -14.21 54.52 18.73
N PHE A 942 -15.45 54.74 18.28
CA PHE A 942 -15.87 55.99 17.67
C PHE A 942 -15.81 57.17 18.65
N LEU A 943 -16.27 56.98 19.89
CA LEU A 943 -16.20 57.99 20.94
C LEU A 943 -14.75 58.36 21.30
N VAL A 944 -13.87 57.36 21.45
CA VAL A 944 -12.43 57.59 21.69
C VAL A 944 -11.78 58.37 20.55
N PHE A 945 -12.09 58.05 19.28
CA PHE A 945 -11.58 58.79 18.12
C PHE A 945 -12.04 60.26 18.11
N LEU A 946 -13.33 60.51 18.33
CA LEU A 946 -13.86 61.88 18.45
C LEU A 946 -13.23 62.64 19.63
N PHE A 947 -13.01 61.96 20.75
CA PHE A 947 -12.46 62.55 21.95
C PHE A 947 -10.99 62.97 21.79
N VAL A 948 -10.15 62.16 21.13
CA VAL A 948 -8.78 62.58 20.76
C VAL A 948 -8.81 63.77 19.80
N GLY A 949 -9.74 63.79 18.84
CA GLY A 949 -9.95 64.94 17.95
C GLY A 949 -10.40 66.22 18.68
N TYR A 950 -11.13 66.10 19.79
CA TYR A 950 -11.52 67.21 20.65
C TYR A 950 -10.34 67.74 21.49
N ILE A 951 -9.55 66.85 22.10
CA ILE A 951 -8.32 67.22 22.82
C ILE A 951 -7.34 67.98 21.91
N TYR A 952 -7.13 67.53 20.67
CA TYR A 952 -6.27 68.23 19.72
C TYR A 952 -6.77 69.65 19.37
N ARG A 953 -8.09 69.88 19.37
CA ARG A 953 -8.69 71.22 19.21
C ARG A 953 -8.49 72.11 20.44
N ILE A 954 -8.46 71.54 21.64
CA ILE A 954 -8.09 72.26 22.87
C ILE A 954 -6.59 72.60 22.86
N GLU A 955 -5.72 71.66 22.51
CA GLU A 955 -4.27 71.85 22.50
C GLU A 955 -3.80 72.88 21.45
N THR A 956 -4.44 72.91 20.27
CA THR A 956 -4.21 73.96 19.26
C THR A 956 -4.76 75.33 19.66
N ARG A 957 -5.84 75.40 20.46
CA ARG A 957 -6.29 76.65 21.11
C ARG A 957 -5.30 77.09 22.20
N PHE A 958 -4.80 76.15 23.00
CA PHE A 958 -3.83 76.40 24.07
C PHE A 958 -2.53 77.00 23.53
N ASN A 959 -1.95 76.41 22.49
CA ASN A 959 -0.72 76.89 21.88
C ASN A 959 -0.88 78.27 21.21
N ARG A 960 -2.08 78.63 20.74
CA ARG A 960 -2.41 80.01 20.33
C ARG A 960 -2.53 80.96 21.50
N ALA A 961 -3.07 80.51 22.64
CA ALA A 961 -3.19 81.33 23.83
C ALA A 961 -1.81 81.62 24.44
N SER A 962 -0.94 80.61 24.59
CA SER A 962 0.42 80.80 25.10
C SER A 962 1.27 81.69 24.19
N SER A 963 1.15 81.58 22.87
CA SER A 963 1.84 82.51 21.94
C SER A 963 1.39 83.97 22.07
N LEU A 964 0.19 84.23 22.61
CA LEU A 964 -0.32 85.57 22.89
C LEU A 964 0.04 86.11 24.28
N PHE A 965 0.48 85.24 25.21
CA PHE A 965 0.99 85.65 26.52
C PHE A 965 2.54 85.77 26.54
N GLY A 966 3.23 85.26 25.52
CA GLY A 966 4.69 85.31 25.40
C GLY A 966 5.30 86.62 24.88
N GLN A 967 4.50 87.66 24.60
CA GLN A 967 4.97 88.99 24.21
C GLN A 967 4.52 90.02 25.25
N GLY A 968 5.33 90.23 26.30
CA GLY A 968 4.91 91.03 27.45
C GLY A 968 5.98 91.30 28.51
N SER A 969 7.26 91.38 28.15
CA SER A 969 8.31 91.94 29.00
C SER A 969 9.41 92.58 28.15
N ASP A 970 10.00 93.64 28.70
CA ASP A 970 11.26 94.28 28.30
C ASP A 970 11.25 95.10 26.99
N ASP A 971 10.74 96.34 27.09
CA ASP A 971 11.10 97.47 26.22
C ASP A 971 12.60 97.81 26.32
N GLY A 972 13.25 98.28 25.23
CA GLY A 972 14.57 98.92 25.38
C GLY A 972 15.43 99.17 24.14
N HIS A 973 15.18 100.28 23.44
CA HIS A 973 16.16 101.03 22.59
C HIS A 973 16.71 100.37 21.29
N SER A 974 17.18 101.09 20.26
CA SER A 974 16.88 102.46 19.78
C SER A 974 17.48 102.73 18.38
N ALA A 975 16.88 103.70 17.69
CA ALA A 975 17.48 104.61 16.68
C ALA A 975 17.72 104.18 15.21
N ALA A 976 17.21 105.06 14.32
CA ALA A 976 17.76 105.50 13.01
C ALA A 976 17.70 104.51 11.80
N THR A 977 17.49 104.94 10.54
CA THR A 977 17.33 106.29 9.95
C THR A 977 16.56 106.26 8.61
N ALA A 978 15.93 107.40 8.22
CA ALA A 978 15.59 107.80 6.83
C ALA A 978 14.53 106.96 6.04
N SER A 979 13.77 107.48 5.03
CA SER A 979 13.56 108.87 4.55
C SER A 979 12.32 109.01 3.62
N THR A 980 11.63 110.16 3.69
CA THR A 980 10.95 110.93 2.60
C THR A 980 9.79 110.35 1.73
N GLY A 981 8.76 111.19 1.49
CA GLY A 981 7.71 111.05 0.44
C GLY A 981 6.29 110.89 1.03
N VAL A 982 5.40 111.88 1.19
CA VAL A 982 4.90 112.98 0.30
C VAL A 982 4.05 112.47 -0.88
N GLY A 983 2.72 112.72 -0.88
CA GLY A 983 1.88 112.50 -2.08
C GLY A 983 0.35 112.51 -1.93
N TYR A 984 -0.29 113.55 -2.47
CA TYR A 984 -1.74 113.83 -2.58
C TYR A 984 -2.70 112.74 -3.15
N ARG A 985 -3.87 112.59 -2.50
CA ARG A 985 -5.25 112.87 -2.99
C ARG A 985 -5.69 112.54 -4.45
N GLY A 986 -6.75 111.71 -4.58
CA GLY A 986 -7.70 111.65 -5.73
C GLY A 986 -7.65 110.35 -6.56
N SER A 987 -8.66 109.96 -7.37
CA SER A 987 -10.07 110.41 -7.52
C SER A 987 -10.87 109.39 -8.37
N LYS A 988 -12.18 109.62 -8.60
CA LYS A 988 -13.16 108.87 -9.45
C LYS A 988 -13.73 107.57 -8.84
N GLU A 989 -14.97 107.09 -9.07
CA GLU A 989 -16.24 107.47 -9.78
C GLU A 989 -16.72 106.30 -10.66
N ASN A 990 -17.96 105.83 -10.42
CA ASN A 990 -19.03 105.45 -11.40
C ASN A 990 -18.78 104.30 -12.42
N ASP A 991 -19.79 103.61 -12.99
CA ASP A 991 -21.27 103.55 -12.87
C ASP A 991 -21.73 102.10 -13.23
N LEU A 992 -22.89 101.55 -12.81
CA LEU A 992 -24.23 101.52 -13.49
C LEU A 992 -24.19 101.15 -15.00
N THR A 993 -25.12 100.38 -15.62
CA THR A 993 -26.50 99.93 -15.23
C THR A 993 -27.03 98.75 -16.08
N LYS A 994 -28.09 98.06 -15.58
CA LYS A 994 -29.23 97.42 -16.33
C LYS A 994 -28.98 96.17 -17.21
N ASP A 995 -29.99 95.33 -17.53
CA ASP A 995 -31.45 95.24 -17.22
C ASP A 995 -31.82 93.74 -16.99
N ARG A 996 -32.71 93.33 -16.04
CA ARG A 996 -34.18 93.07 -16.15
C ARG A 996 -34.55 91.85 -17.03
N LEU A 997 -35.48 90.92 -16.70
CA LEU A 997 -36.74 90.90 -15.92
C LEU A 997 -37.05 89.50 -15.29
N LEU A 998 -37.96 89.46 -14.29
CA LEU A 998 -39.09 88.50 -13.97
C LEU A 998 -38.95 86.96 -14.25
N ASP A 999 -39.57 86.02 -13.51
CA ASP A 999 -40.59 86.09 -12.43
C ASP A 999 -40.68 84.82 -11.51
N ASN A 1000 -41.53 84.88 -10.47
CA ASN A 1000 -42.44 83.88 -9.83
C ASN A 1000 -42.43 82.36 -10.23
N GLN A 1001 -42.88 81.36 -9.43
CA GLN A 1001 -43.19 81.19 -7.99
C GLN A 1001 -43.48 79.69 -7.64
N THR A 1002 -43.46 79.32 -6.34
CA THR A 1002 -44.21 78.23 -5.62
C THR A 1002 -44.48 76.80 -6.19
N GLU A 1003 -44.10 75.79 -5.38
CA GLU A 1003 -44.90 74.63 -4.89
C GLU A 1003 -45.41 73.43 -5.76
N LYS A 1004 -45.42 72.26 -5.06
CA LYS A 1004 -46.35 71.10 -5.09
C LYS A 1004 -46.31 70.02 -6.21
N SER A 1005 -46.11 68.80 -5.71
CA SER A 1005 -46.73 67.48 -6.07
C SER A 1005 -47.99 67.48 -6.97
N LEU A 1006 -48.30 66.43 -7.76
CA LEU A 1006 -48.47 65.01 -7.34
C LEU A 1006 -48.45 64.02 -8.56
N SER A 1007 -48.87 62.77 -8.33
CA SER A 1007 -49.06 61.63 -9.26
C SER A 1007 -50.15 61.86 -10.35
N SER A 1008 -50.46 60.98 -11.33
CA SER A 1008 -50.39 59.49 -11.36
C SER A 1008 -50.63 58.83 -12.74
N ALA A 1009 -50.19 57.57 -12.86
CA ALA A 1009 -50.89 56.41 -13.47
C ALA A 1009 -51.07 56.20 -15.01
N SER A 1010 -51.35 54.90 -15.30
CA SER A 1010 -51.95 54.22 -16.47
C SER A 1010 -51.19 53.97 -17.79
N SER A 1011 -51.32 52.72 -18.27
CA SER A 1011 -50.96 52.17 -19.59
C SER A 1011 -52.24 51.95 -20.43
N PRO A 1012 -52.18 51.60 -21.75
CA PRO A 1012 -52.10 50.17 -22.15
C PRO A 1012 -51.54 49.82 -23.58
N GLY A 1013 -51.18 48.53 -23.78
CA GLY A 1013 -51.23 47.80 -25.09
C GLY A 1013 -50.16 48.09 -26.17
N GLN A 1014 -50.08 47.35 -27.29
CA GLN A 1014 -50.35 45.90 -27.54
C GLN A 1014 -49.74 45.44 -28.89
N ASN A 1015 -49.25 44.18 -28.98
CA ASN A 1015 -49.06 43.27 -30.15
C ASN A 1015 -48.49 43.76 -31.53
N GLY A 1016 -47.56 42.97 -32.11
CA GLY A 1016 -47.16 43.00 -33.53
C GLY A 1016 -46.24 41.83 -33.93
N TYR A 1017 -46.32 41.28 -35.16
CA TYR A 1017 -45.73 39.98 -35.55
C TYR A 1017 -45.12 39.89 -36.97
N ALA A 1018 -43.98 39.18 -37.08
CA ALA A 1018 -43.56 38.23 -38.15
C ALA A 1018 -43.09 38.67 -39.57
N LYS A 1019 -42.43 37.68 -40.23
CA LYS A 1019 -42.09 37.49 -41.68
C LYS A 1019 -40.89 38.27 -42.26
N ASN A 1020 -40.10 37.76 -43.23
CA ASN A 1020 -40.19 36.59 -44.16
C ASN A 1020 -38.85 35.77 -44.18
N MET A 1021 -38.77 34.44 -44.44
CA MET A 1021 -39.05 33.58 -45.64
C MET A 1021 -37.87 33.59 -46.65
N VAL A 1022 -37.23 32.48 -47.12
CA VAL A 1022 -37.62 31.36 -48.03
C VAL A 1022 -36.47 30.32 -47.92
N THR A 1023 -36.60 29.01 -47.57
CA THR A 1023 -37.13 27.80 -48.28
C THR A 1023 -36.30 27.37 -49.52
N GLU A 1024 -36.32 26.13 -50.06
CA GLU A 1024 -37.12 24.88 -49.93
C GLU A 1024 -36.16 23.63 -49.95
N TYR A 1025 -36.49 22.31 -49.99
CA TYR A 1025 -37.76 21.54 -49.97
C TYR A 1025 -37.60 20.13 -49.31
N GLY A 1026 -38.06 19.02 -49.93
CA GLY A 1026 -38.02 17.60 -49.49
C GLY A 1026 -38.09 16.62 -50.70
N PRO A 1027 -38.75 15.43 -50.68
CA PRO A 1027 -39.82 14.98 -49.76
C PRO A 1027 -39.79 13.48 -49.29
N ALA A 1028 -40.93 12.99 -48.75
CA ALA A 1028 -41.24 11.68 -48.13
C ALA A 1028 -41.36 10.46 -49.10
N GLY A 1029 -41.64 9.20 -48.71
CA GLY A 1029 -41.80 8.51 -47.40
C GLY A 1029 -42.69 7.23 -47.45
N TYR A 1030 -43.00 6.63 -46.28
CA TYR A 1030 -44.06 5.60 -45.97
C TYR A 1030 -43.93 4.07 -46.32
N ARG A 1031 -43.95 3.26 -45.24
CA ARG A 1031 -44.77 2.03 -44.94
C ARG A 1031 -44.51 0.60 -45.53
N THR A 1032 -44.59 -0.37 -44.59
CA THR A 1032 -45.18 -1.76 -44.59
C THR A 1032 -44.49 -3.05 -45.13
N SER A 1033 -44.52 -4.07 -44.24
CA SER A 1033 -44.78 -5.54 -44.42
C SER A 1033 -43.88 -6.49 -45.24
N ALA A 1034 -43.03 -7.24 -44.52
CA ALA A 1034 -43.12 -8.70 -44.23
C ALA A 1034 -43.12 -9.84 -45.31
N LEU A 1035 -42.45 -10.95 -44.92
CA LEU A 1035 -42.57 -12.39 -45.31
C LEU A 1035 -41.81 -12.99 -46.52
N LEU A 1036 -40.98 -14.01 -46.18
CA LEU A 1036 -40.64 -15.25 -46.95
C LEU A 1036 -39.81 -15.09 -48.26
N LYS A 1037 -38.96 -16.04 -48.72
CA LYS A 1037 -38.81 -17.48 -48.42
C LYS A 1037 -37.47 -18.06 -48.95
N GLN A 1038 -36.93 -19.14 -48.33
CA GLN A 1038 -36.18 -20.30 -48.93
C GLN A 1038 -34.93 -20.06 -49.85
N GLU A 1039 -33.90 -20.91 -50.00
CA GLU A 1039 -33.32 -22.15 -49.39
C GLU A 1039 -31.85 -22.26 -49.97
N GLN A 1040 -30.89 -23.20 -49.80
CA GLN A 1040 -30.70 -24.57 -49.27
C GLN A 1040 -29.30 -24.69 -48.56
N LEU A 1041 -28.69 -25.88 -48.37
CA LEU A 1041 -28.96 -26.91 -47.34
C LEU A 1041 -28.03 -28.15 -47.58
N LYS A 1042 -27.37 -28.69 -46.52
CA LYS A 1042 -26.36 -29.81 -46.49
C LYS A 1042 -24.95 -29.45 -47.00
N SER A 1043 -23.85 -30.04 -46.50
CA SER A 1043 -23.63 -31.45 -46.08
C SER A 1043 -22.66 -31.70 -44.89
N ARG A 1044 -22.62 -32.97 -44.42
CA ARG A 1044 -21.56 -33.63 -43.59
C ARG A 1044 -21.02 -34.84 -44.39
N PRO A 1045 -19.79 -35.34 -44.17
CA PRO A 1045 -19.50 -36.45 -43.22
C PRO A 1045 -18.43 -36.04 -42.15
N ALA A 1046 -18.07 -36.74 -41.05
CA ALA A 1046 -17.95 -38.17 -40.69
C ALA A 1046 -16.66 -38.87 -41.24
N VAL A 1047 -15.96 -39.80 -40.56
CA VAL A 1047 -15.97 -40.30 -39.16
C VAL A 1047 -14.66 -41.09 -38.88
N SER A 1048 -14.28 -41.28 -37.59
CA SER A 1048 -13.32 -42.28 -37.01
C SER A 1048 -11.87 -42.42 -37.54
N PHE A 1049 -10.91 -42.64 -36.63
CA PHE A 1049 -10.40 -44.00 -36.34
C PHE A 1049 -9.65 -44.05 -34.99
N GLU A 1050 -9.88 -45.14 -34.25
CA GLU A 1050 -9.18 -45.59 -33.03
C GLU A 1050 -8.40 -46.88 -33.37
N PRO A 1051 -7.67 -47.55 -32.46
CA PRO A 1051 -8.21 -48.87 -32.03
C PRO A 1051 -7.75 -49.42 -30.64
N THR A 1052 -8.73 -49.86 -29.82
CA THR A 1052 -8.77 -51.15 -29.06
C THR A 1052 -7.71 -51.47 -27.98
N LEU A 1053 -7.94 -52.25 -26.91
CA LEU A 1053 -9.07 -52.89 -26.18
C LEU A 1053 -8.50 -53.24 -24.75
N GLN A 1054 -9.02 -54.03 -23.78
CA GLN A 1054 -10.11 -55.01 -23.62
C GLN A 1054 -10.46 -55.11 -22.09
N ASP A 1055 -11.28 -56.05 -21.61
CA ASP A 1055 -12.74 -55.92 -21.43
C ASP A 1055 -13.23 -56.82 -20.25
N SER A 1056 -14.53 -56.78 -19.89
CA SER A 1056 -15.27 -57.65 -18.92
C SER A 1056 -15.07 -57.33 -17.42
N ARG A 1057 -16.01 -57.54 -16.46
CA ARG A 1057 -17.42 -58.04 -16.37
C ARG A 1057 -17.93 -57.79 -14.90
N GLU A 1058 -19.20 -57.83 -14.44
CA GLU A 1058 -20.58 -57.87 -15.00
C GLU A 1058 -21.65 -57.64 -13.87
N ASN A 1059 -22.94 -57.56 -14.26
CA ASN A 1059 -24.19 -57.92 -13.52
C ASN A 1059 -24.80 -57.04 -12.41
N SER A 1060 -26.14 -56.96 -12.46
CA SER A 1060 -27.06 -56.31 -11.49
C SER A 1060 -28.49 -56.87 -11.62
N PHE A 1061 -29.12 -57.35 -10.53
CA PHE A 1061 -30.53 -57.81 -10.38
C PHE A 1061 -30.74 -58.15 -8.86
N ASP A 1062 -31.92 -58.19 -8.22
CA ASP A 1062 -33.34 -57.93 -8.61
C ASP A 1062 -34.17 -57.43 -7.38
N ASP A 1063 -35.49 -57.26 -7.51
CA ASP A 1063 -36.43 -56.62 -6.53
C ASP A 1063 -37.31 -57.61 -5.69
N LEU A 1064 -38.18 -57.06 -4.82
CA LEU A 1064 -39.46 -57.58 -4.26
C LEU A 1064 -39.55 -58.35 -2.90
N SER A 1065 -39.85 -57.57 -1.84
CA SER A 1065 -41.16 -57.58 -1.12
C SER A 1065 -41.41 -58.26 0.26
N ARG A 1066 -41.99 -57.44 1.17
CA ARG A 1066 -43.10 -57.66 2.16
C ARG A 1066 -43.03 -58.66 3.36
N ARG A 1067 -43.11 -58.06 4.58
CA ARG A 1067 -44.04 -58.32 5.74
C ARG A 1067 -44.07 -59.72 6.42
N SER A 1068 -44.34 -59.88 7.74
CA SER A 1068 -44.50 -58.94 8.88
C SER A 1068 -44.73 -59.67 10.22
N SER A 1069 -44.21 -59.17 11.35
CA SER A 1069 -44.76 -59.37 12.71
C SER A 1069 -44.17 -58.36 13.73
N GLN A 1070 -44.81 -58.22 14.89
CA GLN A 1070 -44.45 -57.34 16.03
C GLN A 1070 -44.56 -58.16 17.37
N PRO A 1071 -44.43 -57.56 18.57
CA PRO A 1071 -43.22 -57.07 19.26
C PRO A 1071 -43.15 -57.72 20.69
N PRO A 1072 -42.89 -57.02 21.81
CA PRO A 1072 -41.78 -56.16 22.27
C PRO A 1072 -40.93 -56.96 23.33
N PRO A 1073 -40.28 -56.43 24.41
CA PRO A 1073 -39.95 -55.05 24.82
C PRO A 1073 -38.51 -54.81 25.41
N LEU A 1074 -38.31 -53.58 25.93
CA LEU A 1074 -37.35 -53.12 26.97
C LEU A 1074 -35.90 -52.71 26.61
N VAL A 1075 -35.57 -51.45 27.00
CA VAL A 1075 -34.26 -50.91 27.46
C VAL A 1075 -33.09 -50.99 26.45
N SER A 1076 -32.71 -49.97 25.65
CA SER A 1076 -32.44 -48.52 25.84
C SER A 1076 -30.97 -48.18 26.13
N ILE A 1077 -30.46 -47.07 25.54
CA ILE A 1077 -29.09 -46.51 25.68
C ILE A 1077 -28.07 -47.37 24.89
N VAL A 1078 -27.16 -46.83 24.06
CA VAL A 1078 -26.71 -45.44 23.80
C VAL A 1078 -27.26 -44.89 22.48
#